data_AF-A0A9D6W0F3-F1
#
_entry.id   AF-A0A9D6W0F3-F1
#
_cell.length_a   1.000
_cell.length_b   1.000
_cell.length_c   1.000
_cell.angle_alpha   90.00
_cell.angle_beta   90.00
_cell.angle_gamma   90.00
#
_symmetry.space_group_name_H-M   'P 1'
#
loop_
_entity.id
_entity.type
_entity.pdbx_description
1 polymer ?
#
loop_
_entity_poly.entity_id
_entity_poly.type
_entity_poly.pdbx_seq_one_letter_code
_entity_poly.pdbx_strand_id
1 'polypeptide(L)'
;MRSRSALPVLLALAALPALPALSALAGCGRTAGQLTPRGGDGDARGLANGSGAPDGGNAAGEAGTCPELLPAPIPLPDVREEQRTLAYWLERAAAYGPPDDVLLSAAGIADHDRALALPYDGWPLGWSDLGAPEDPRALQSEIASRLRAVREDMASGRYVDRNGTRFPEDALAALDPPARPLAPRDEWRVALAPLPLHCAPRRDGLYTEPVDPSFDRNICGSARPQELVRIVAAWDGGLRVARTASAFGWIPDDAPLSPPAPDDRRELLAHGPRARITGATRLVSADGAGIEVPEGTIAPLVEGSTDRVWFATPDGLHESEPVAAGLRPTRRDLTRAAVLQEAFSRLDEPYGWGGRDGGLDCSGFVQEVFAAFDLGLPRHSGRQARAGTFSIDVSSLADPAEKRRLLEAAARRGVVLLHIEGHIMLYLGLTDDGTPMAIHSFSEYLEPCPDGATDGAAAETRRRADRVDVSDLDLGAGSSKGSFLERIERFTVFGRAPGTDLAGAAELRAAAPVDLPAGDACDDSTDVRVFRSPRVPNAVDPLRVIVTTARDVGPVELALLDPDGNRRTVDVHRLGGPPYTWWARVDSPAAGEWTAVLGDGSRVEACRRFDVARHPRRAELHPADAPPWRPVWRWEHDTDNLYAAFVEQLFHEPAGEDVTWPDLQTLLRDPERNLLHDHLGLGEDEKLQLAPDCAGLAYVLRAYFSWKLKLPFAFRRCTRGSAGAPPSCGEIPQSNLHADRPPEPESDDSVAAAPTLAPAAAPRDELEVFDEFIRRVENTIHSGTARTAPDGDATDLYPVDLTRESLPPGTVYADPYGHTLIIVSWIPQGADSPGMLLAADAQPDGTVGRRRFWRGTFLFTPETTDSGAGFKAWRPARFDHAAGAIVVPTNAELAETGEFPRWSNRQYAGSADDFYDAVEALINPRPLDPHEALVVLVDALEEAAVRRVVSVANGETYAAAHPGATIPMPEGHDIFETSGPWEDFATPSRDMRLLIALDTVRSFPDAVTRRPELYGLDVADVPSTVDALRTALAAEVAARQFAYTRSDASTWTLTLADLLSRAAGFEVAYNPNDCVEVRWAAPEGSDERSTCLRRAPPAQLALMAEYRAWFHDRRRPPR
;
A
#
# COMPACT_ATOMS: atom_id res chain seq x y z
N MET A 1 8.61 53.06 32.85
CA MET A 1 7.39 53.60 33.50
C MET A 1 6.29 53.70 32.46
N ARG A 2 5.08 53.19 32.75
CA ARG A 2 3.74 53.56 32.22
C ARG A 2 3.62 54.03 30.74
N SER A 3 2.94 53.26 29.88
CA SER A 3 1.50 53.49 29.47
C SER A 3 1.38 54.44 28.26
N ARG A 4 0.50 54.34 27.24
CA ARG A 4 -0.62 53.46 26.76
C ARG A 4 -0.93 53.96 25.31
N SER A 5 -1.54 53.29 24.32
CA SER A 5 -2.10 51.93 24.07
C SER A 5 -1.82 51.62 22.56
N ALA A 6 -2.41 50.68 21.80
CA ALA A 6 -3.50 49.70 21.96
C ALA A 6 -3.30 48.46 21.02
N LEU A 7 -4.40 47.76 20.72
CA LEU A 7 -4.57 46.60 19.80
C LEU A 7 -5.84 46.88 18.92
N PRO A 8 -6.30 46.02 17.96
CA PRO A 8 -5.95 44.60 17.76
C PRO A 8 -5.57 44.14 16.34
N VAL A 9 -4.84 43.02 16.29
CA VAL A 9 -4.77 42.11 15.13
C VAL A 9 -5.83 41.03 15.32
N LEU A 10 -6.54 40.63 14.25
CA LEU A 10 -7.46 39.49 14.29
C LEU A 10 -6.67 38.17 14.37
N LEU A 11 -6.98 37.34 15.37
CA LEU A 11 -6.82 35.89 15.23
C LEU A 11 -8.03 35.36 14.47
N ALA A 12 -7.81 34.77 13.30
CA ALA A 12 -8.74 33.80 12.72
C ALA A 12 -8.26 32.40 13.11
N LEU A 13 -8.95 31.73 14.03
CA LEU A 13 -8.75 30.29 14.23
C LEU A 13 -9.28 29.58 12.98
N ALA A 14 -8.41 28.84 12.28
CA ALA A 14 -8.86 27.85 11.32
C ALA A 14 -9.54 26.70 12.08
N ALA A 15 -10.74 26.34 11.66
CA ALA A 15 -11.48 25.24 12.25
C ALA A 15 -10.92 23.90 11.74
N LEU A 16 -10.30 23.12 12.63
CA LEU A 16 -10.07 21.70 12.40
C LEU A 16 -11.41 20.97 12.40
N PRO A 17 -11.68 20.03 11.47
CA PRO A 17 -12.88 19.20 11.54
C PRO A 17 -12.79 18.29 12.77
N ALA A 18 -13.87 18.23 13.55
CA ALA A 18 -13.93 17.37 14.73
C ALA A 18 -14.06 15.90 14.30
N LEU A 19 -12.97 15.14 14.46
CA LEU A 19 -12.95 13.68 14.34
C LEU A 19 -13.94 13.05 15.35
N PRO A 20 -14.83 12.13 14.92
CA PRO A 20 -15.73 11.43 15.83
C PRO A 20 -15.02 10.26 16.53
N ALA A 21 -14.07 10.58 17.42
CA ALA A 21 -13.55 9.61 18.38
C ALA A 21 -14.60 9.35 19.49
N LEU A 22 -14.71 8.09 19.95
CA LEU A 22 -15.70 7.52 20.90
C LEU A 22 -16.98 6.91 20.29
N SER A 23 -16.84 5.72 19.68
CA SER A 23 -17.94 4.74 19.53
C SER A 23 -17.48 3.26 19.40
N ALA A 24 -16.18 2.97 19.42
CA ALA A 24 -15.65 1.64 19.03
C ALA A 24 -15.61 0.54 20.13
N LEU A 25 -16.09 0.82 21.34
CA LEU A 25 -16.00 -0.12 22.49
C LEU A 25 -17.31 -0.84 22.85
N ALA A 26 -18.39 -0.60 22.10
CA ALA A 26 -19.67 -1.27 22.26
C ALA A 26 -20.45 -1.34 20.93
N GLY A 27 -19.93 -2.14 19.99
CA GLY A 27 -20.54 -2.37 18.67
C GLY A 27 -21.28 -3.70 18.59
N CYS A 28 -22.45 -3.82 19.25
CA CYS A 28 -23.38 -4.92 19.02
C CYS A 28 -24.63 -4.42 18.30
N GLY A 29 -24.66 -4.54 16.98
CA GLY A 29 -25.83 -4.28 16.13
C GLY A 29 -26.23 -2.81 16.01
N ARG A 30 -25.83 -2.17 14.90
CA ARG A 30 -26.58 -1.04 14.33
C ARG A 30 -27.28 -1.55 13.07
N THR A 31 -28.49 -1.06 12.83
CA THR A 31 -29.25 -1.29 11.58
C THR A 31 -29.95 0.01 11.22
N ALA A 32 -29.99 0.34 9.92
CA ALA A 32 -30.52 1.61 9.44
C ALA A 32 -32.03 1.80 9.72
N GLY A 33 -32.43 3.05 9.93
CA GLY A 33 -33.81 3.41 10.31
C GLY A 33 -34.77 3.55 9.12
N GLN A 34 -36.03 3.21 9.36
CA GLN A 34 -37.11 3.30 8.37
C GLN A 34 -37.55 4.75 8.08
N LEU A 35 -37.85 5.02 6.81
CA LEU A 35 -38.48 6.25 6.34
C LEU A 35 -39.97 6.32 6.76
N THR A 36 -40.44 7.49 7.15
CA THR A 36 -41.84 7.73 7.55
C THR A 36 -42.76 8.04 6.36
N PRO A 37 -43.91 7.37 6.20
CA PRO A 37 -45.00 7.82 5.33
C PRO A 37 -46.06 8.63 6.10
N ARG A 38 -46.68 9.62 5.43
CA ARG A 38 -47.79 10.43 5.97
C ARG A 38 -49.14 9.90 5.48
N GLY A 39 -50.02 9.57 6.43
CA GLY A 39 -51.46 9.94 6.44
C GLY A 39 -52.42 9.29 5.43
N GLY A 40 -53.52 8.73 5.96
CA GLY A 40 -54.71 8.36 5.20
C GLY A 40 -55.77 7.64 6.04
N ASP A 41 -56.82 8.33 6.46
CA ASP A 41 -58.01 7.72 7.10
C ASP A 41 -58.81 6.88 6.10
N GLY A 42 -59.42 5.76 6.54
CA GLY A 42 -60.17 4.87 5.64
C GLY A 42 -60.96 3.75 6.34
N ASP A 43 -62.17 4.08 6.77
CA ASP A 43 -63.13 3.27 7.53
C ASP A 43 -63.50 1.84 7.02
N ALA A 44 -63.86 0.99 8.01
CA ALA A 44 -65.00 0.05 8.01
C ALA A 44 -65.01 -1.35 7.30
N ARG A 45 -65.05 -2.38 8.17
CA ARG A 45 -66.01 -3.53 8.23
C ARG A 45 -66.06 -4.58 7.10
N GLY A 46 -66.05 -5.89 7.47
CA GLY A 46 -66.62 -6.91 6.57
C GLY A 46 -66.46 -8.42 6.86
N LEU A 47 -66.91 -8.91 8.03
CA LEU A 47 -67.50 -10.26 8.26
C LEU A 47 -66.98 -11.53 7.52
N ALA A 48 -66.44 -12.41 8.36
CA ALA A 48 -66.17 -13.84 8.21
C ALA A 48 -67.25 -14.79 7.61
N ASN A 49 -66.75 -16.00 7.28
CA ASN A 49 -67.37 -17.33 7.27
C ASN A 49 -68.15 -17.83 6.03
N GLY A 50 -67.68 -18.97 5.49
CA GLY A 50 -68.37 -19.81 4.52
C GLY A 50 -67.64 -21.15 4.30
N SER A 51 -68.04 -22.20 5.03
CA SER A 51 -67.42 -23.53 5.01
C SER A 51 -67.76 -24.37 3.76
N GLY A 52 -66.82 -25.17 3.25
CA GLY A 52 -67.14 -26.23 2.29
C GLY A 52 -65.93 -27.02 1.76
N ALA A 53 -65.78 -28.27 2.18
CA ALA A 53 -64.98 -29.31 1.55
C ALA A 53 -65.81 -30.62 1.53
N PRO A 54 -65.47 -31.65 0.75
CA PRO A 54 -64.34 -31.79 -0.19
C PRO A 54 -64.78 -32.16 -1.63
N ASP A 55 -63.84 -32.11 -2.59
CA ASP A 55 -63.63 -33.22 -3.54
C ASP A 55 -62.30 -33.04 -4.31
N GLY A 56 -61.69 -34.15 -4.73
CA GLY A 56 -60.32 -34.17 -5.26
C GLY A 56 -60.20 -33.95 -6.78
N GLY A 57 -59.17 -33.22 -7.20
CA GLY A 57 -58.75 -33.12 -8.60
C GLY A 57 -57.54 -32.21 -8.79
N ASN A 58 -56.52 -32.69 -9.52
CA ASN A 58 -55.36 -31.97 -10.06
C ASN A 58 -54.67 -30.93 -9.16
N ALA A 59 -53.48 -31.26 -8.65
CA ALA A 59 -52.51 -30.26 -8.18
C ALA A 59 -51.92 -29.48 -9.37
N ALA A 60 -52.66 -28.49 -9.83
CA ALA A 60 -52.20 -27.45 -10.75
C ALA A 60 -52.19 -26.12 -9.99
N GLY A 61 -50.99 -25.62 -9.66
CA GLY A 61 -50.72 -24.25 -9.22
C GLY A 61 -51.58 -23.69 -8.08
N GLU A 62 -51.24 -24.01 -6.83
CA GLU A 62 -51.43 -23.01 -5.76
C GLU A 62 -50.32 -21.95 -5.91
N ALA A 63 -50.71 -20.67 -6.02
CA ALA A 63 -49.76 -19.55 -6.06
C ALA A 63 -49.00 -19.45 -4.73
N GLY A 64 -47.69 -19.25 -4.78
CA GLY A 64 -46.82 -19.41 -3.63
C GLY A 64 -46.99 -18.29 -2.61
N THR A 65 -47.53 -18.59 -1.42
CA THR A 65 -47.42 -17.69 -0.28
C THR A 65 -45.95 -17.58 0.13
N CYS A 66 -45.35 -16.39 0.06
CA CYS A 66 -44.00 -16.13 0.55
C CYS A 66 -43.94 -16.34 2.08
N PRO A 67 -43.23 -17.37 2.59
CA PRO A 67 -43.18 -17.65 4.02
C PRO A 67 -42.14 -16.75 4.70
N GLU A 68 -42.50 -16.16 5.85
CA GLU A 68 -41.59 -15.27 6.60
C GLU A 68 -40.31 -15.98 7.07
N LEU A 69 -40.40 -17.28 7.40
CA LEU A 69 -39.33 -18.08 7.98
C LEU A 69 -39.33 -19.51 7.42
N LEU A 70 -38.18 -20.00 6.95
CA LEU A 70 -37.95 -21.41 6.59
C LEU A 70 -36.58 -21.89 7.09
N PRO A 71 -36.37 -23.21 7.27
CA PRO A 71 -35.03 -23.76 7.38
C PRO A 71 -34.26 -23.56 6.06
N ALA A 72 -32.96 -23.35 6.17
CA ALA A 72 -32.04 -23.41 5.04
C ALA A 72 -31.89 -24.86 4.56
N PRO A 73 -31.71 -25.11 3.25
CA PRO A 73 -31.43 -26.45 2.75
C PRO A 73 -30.05 -26.94 3.22
N ILE A 74 -29.83 -28.25 3.06
CA ILE A 74 -28.54 -28.93 3.22
C ILE A 74 -28.35 -29.80 1.96
N PRO A 75 -27.33 -29.56 1.13
CA PRO A 75 -26.40 -28.42 1.16
C PRO A 75 -27.13 -27.06 0.98
N LEU A 76 -26.43 -25.95 1.23
CA LEU A 76 -26.94 -24.60 0.95
C LEU A 76 -27.19 -24.38 -0.56
N PRO A 77 -27.95 -23.35 -0.98
CA PRO A 77 -28.14 -23.03 -2.39
C PRO A 77 -26.81 -22.96 -3.14
N ASP A 78 -26.79 -23.50 -4.35
CA ASP A 78 -25.63 -23.53 -5.27
C ASP A 78 -24.35 -24.22 -4.72
N VAL A 79 -24.41 -24.84 -3.53
CA VAL A 79 -23.34 -25.66 -2.95
C VAL A 79 -23.52 -27.14 -3.31
N ARG A 80 -22.46 -27.75 -3.84
CA ARG A 80 -22.38 -29.20 -4.16
C ARG A 80 -21.84 -29.98 -2.96
N GLU A 81 -22.27 -31.22 -2.75
CA GLU A 81 -21.84 -32.04 -1.59
C GLU A 81 -20.31 -32.23 -1.52
N GLU A 82 -19.62 -32.34 -2.65
CA GLU A 82 -18.15 -32.40 -2.69
C GLU A 82 -17.47 -31.10 -2.19
N GLN A 83 -18.11 -29.94 -2.39
CA GLN A 83 -17.64 -28.64 -1.89
C GLN A 83 -17.82 -28.50 -0.37
N ARG A 84 -18.56 -29.41 0.28
CA ARG A 84 -18.64 -29.52 1.75
C ARG A 84 -17.55 -30.44 2.32
N THR A 85 -16.53 -30.79 1.53
CA THR A 85 -15.41 -31.65 1.97
C THR A 85 -14.07 -30.92 2.01
N LEU A 86 -13.25 -31.24 3.01
CA LEU A 86 -11.87 -30.76 3.12
C LEU A 86 -11.02 -31.14 1.89
N ALA A 87 -11.24 -32.33 1.32
CA ALA A 87 -10.44 -32.85 0.21
C ALA A 87 -10.53 -31.96 -1.04
N TYR A 88 -11.75 -31.53 -1.38
CA TYR A 88 -12.00 -30.60 -2.49
C TYR A 88 -11.22 -29.29 -2.29
N TRP A 89 -11.29 -28.68 -1.11
CA TRP A 89 -10.63 -27.40 -0.84
C TRP A 89 -9.10 -27.49 -0.73
N LEU A 90 -8.55 -28.62 -0.29
CA LEU A 90 -7.10 -28.85 -0.34
C LEU A 90 -6.58 -28.95 -1.78
N GLU A 91 -7.36 -29.52 -2.70
CA GLU A 91 -7.03 -29.54 -4.14
C GLU A 91 -7.10 -28.12 -4.74
N ARG A 92 -8.21 -27.39 -4.52
CA ARG A 92 -8.37 -26.00 -4.99
C ARG A 92 -7.32 -25.04 -4.41
N ALA A 93 -6.92 -25.25 -3.16
CA ALA A 93 -5.94 -24.42 -2.46
C ALA A 93 -4.57 -24.34 -3.18
N ALA A 94 -4.21 -25.35 -3.98
CA ALA A 94 -2.97 -25.37 -4.76
C ALA A 94 -2.86 -24.22 -5.77
N ALA A 95 -3.99 -23.63 -6.20
CA ALA A 95 -4.00 -22.45 -7.08
C ALA A 95 -3.40 -21.20 -6.40
N TYR A 96 -3.32 -21.18 -5.06
CA TYR A 96 -2.75 -20.11 -4.24
C TYR A 96 -1.36 -20.49 -3.67
N GLY A 97 -0.65 -21.42 -4.31
CA GLY A 97 0.61 -22.00 -3.87
C GLY A 97 0.43 -23.29 -3.06
N PRO A 98 1.53 -23.98 -2.69
CA PRO A 98 1.46 -25.24 -1.95
C PRO A 98 0.65 -25.10 -0.65
N PRO A 99 -0.36 -25.95 -0.39
CA PRO A 99 -1.20 -25.81 0.80
C PRO A 99 -0.44 -25.93 2.13
N ASP A 100 0.69 -26.66 2.14
CA ASP A 100 1.56 -26.88 3.30
C ASP A 100 2.69 -25.83 3.43
N ASP A 101 2.74 -24.80 2.57
CA ASP A 101 3.66 -23.68 2.77
C ASP A 101 3.37 -23.00 4.12
N VAL A 102 4.44 -22.74 4.89
CA VAL A 102 4.36 -21.93 6.11
C VAL A 102 4.00 -20.50 5.73
N LEU A 103 2.86 -20.04 6.23
CA LEU A 103 2.34 -18.69 6.07
C LEU A 103 2.75 -17.81 7.26
N LEU A 104 2.68 -18.36 8.47
CA LEU A 104 3.27 -17.81 9.70
C LEU A 104 3.91 -18.95 10.48
N SER A 105 5.15 -18.78 10.92
CA SER A 105 5.81 -19.77 11.78
C SER A 105 5.31 -19.66 13.23
N ALA A 106 5.51 -20.70 14.05
CA ALA A 106 5.16 -20.68 15.47
C ALA A 106 5.79 -19.50 16.24
N ALA A 107 6.99 -19.05 15.84
CA ALA A 107 7.62 -17.84 16.38
C ALA A 107 6.96 -16.56 15.85
N GLY A 108 6.68 -16.50 14.54
CA GLY A 108 5.97 -15.36 13.92
C GLY A 108 4.55 -15.17 14.45
N ILE A 109 3.88 -16.23 14.93
CA ILE A 109 2.59 -16.17 15.63
C ILE A 109 2.75 -15.54 17.02
N ALA A 110 3.77 -15.92 17.79
CA ALA A 110 4.04 -15.31 19.09
C ALA A 110 4.38 -13.81 18.96
N ASP A 111 5.15 -13.44 17.93
CA ASP A 111 5.41 -12.03 17.61
C ASP A 111 4.17 -11.31 17.09
N HIS A 112 3.30 -11.99 16.33
CA HIS A 112 2.01 -11.44 15.92
C HIS A 112 1.12 -11.10 17.12
N ASP A 113 1.01 -11.99 18.11
CA ASP A 113 0.23 -11.71 19.32
C ASP A 113 0.86 -10.61 20.19
N ARG A 114 2.20 -10.51 20.25
CA ARG A 114 2.89 -9.35 20.84
C ARG A 114 2.52 -8.05 20.14
N ALA A 115 2.36 -8.05 18.82
CA ALA A 115 1.91 -6.89 18.07
C ALA A 115 0.44 -6.55 18.35
N LEU A 116 -0.45 -7.57 18.44
CA LEU A 116 -1.85 -7.36 18.80
C LEU A 116 -2.05 -6.89 20.26
N ALA A 117 -1.07 -7.14 21.14
CA ALA A 117 -1.04 -6.61 22.51
C ALA A 117 -0.74 -5.09 22.57
N LEU A 118 -0.28 -4.47 21.47
CA LEU A 118 -0.06 -3.03 21.40
C LEU A 118 -1.40 -2.25 21.34
N PRO A 119 -1.47 -1.00 21.85
CA PRO A 119 -2.70 -0.21 21.80
C PRO A 119 -3.17 0.11 20.37
N TYR A 120 -4.44 -0.18 20.09
CA TYR A 120 -5.16 0.20 18.87
C TYR A 120 -6.43 0.94 19.29
N ASP A 121 -6.65 2.17 18.83
CA ASP A 121 -7.69 3.08 19.35
C ASP A 121 -7.71 3.18 20.90
N GLY A 122 -6.52 3.09 21.50
CA GLY A 122 -6.30 3.15 22.95
C GLY A 122 -6.39 1.80 23.70
N TRP A 123 -6.70 0.68 23.03
CA TRP A 123 -6.82 -0.64 23.68
C TRP A 123 -6.20 -1.78 22.84
N PRO A 124 -5.57 -2.80 23.46
CA PRO A 124 -5.04 -3.95 22.72
C PRO A 124 -6.09 -4.65 21.86
N LEU A 125 -5.71 -5.11 20.65
CA LEU A 125 -6.56 -5.92 19.77
C LEU A 125 -6.59 -7.39 20.18
N GLY A 126 -5.48 -7.92 20.68
CA GLY A 126 -5.28 -9.34 20.97
C GLY A 126 -5.88 -9.78 22.31
N TRP A 127 -5.45 -10.95 22.76
CA TRP A 127 -5.83 -11.48 24.07
C TRP A 127 -5.26 -10.66 25.23
N SER A 128 -6.01 -10.64 26.33
CA SER A 128 -5.54 -10.16 27.63
C SER A 128 -4.60 -11.19 28.25
N ASP A 129 -3.40 -10.75 28.63
CA ASP A 129 -2.54 -11.51 29.54
C ASP A 129 -3.23 -11.65 30.90
N LEU A 130 -3.58 -12.89 31.27
CA LEU A 130 -4.22 -13.20 32.55
C LEU A 130 -3.21 -13.30 33.71
N GLY A 131 -1.92 -13.52 33.43
CA GLY A 131 -0.81 -13.49 34.38
C GLY A 131 -0.38 -12.08 34.77
N ALA A 132 -0.60 -11.09 33.92
CA ALA A 132 -0.37 -9.69 34.24
C ALA A 132 -1.15 -9.27 35.52
N PRO A 133 -0.58 -8.42 36.38
CA PRO A 133 -1.32 -7.81 37.49
C PRO A 133 -2.50 -6.99 36.97
N GLU A 134 -3.71 -7.23 37.49
CA GLU A 134 -4.90 -6.46 37.14
C GLU A 134 -4.76 -5.01 37.66
N ASP A 135 -4.87 -4.00 36.80
CA ASP A 135 -4.95 -2.59 37.23
C ASP A 135 -6.40 -2.25 37.66
N PRO A 136 -6.66 -1.96 38.95
CA PRO A 136 -8.01 -1.61 39.40
C PRO A 136 -8.57 -0.35 38.74
N ARG A 137 -7.73 0.57 38.22
CA ARG A 137 -8.19 1.78 37.52
C ARG A 137 -8.62 1.47 36.10
N ALA A 138 -7.82 0.72 35.35
CA ALA A 138 -8.19 0.22 34.02
C ALA A 138 -9.49 -0.60 34.10
N LEU A 139 -9.58 -1.56 35.03
CA LEU A 139 -10.77 -2.38 35.26
C LEU A 139 -12.01 -1.53 35.59
N GLN A 140 -11.89 -0.55 36.50
CA GLN A 140 -13.00 0.36 36.83
C GLN A 140 -13.44 1.19 35.61
N SER A 141 -12.50 1.60 34.75
CA SER A 141 -12.77 2.34 33.52
C SER A 141 -13.47 1.47 32.47
N GLU A 142 -13.00 0.24 32.26
CA GLU A 142 -13.59 -0.76 31.37
C GLU A 142 -15.04 -1.08 31.77
N ILE A 143 -15.28 -1.33 33.06
CA ILE A 143 -16.62 -1.54 33.63
C ILE A 143 -17.51 -0.31 33.42
N ALA A 144 -17.04 0.89 33.78
CA ALA A 144 -17.84 2.11 33.66
C ALA A 144 -18.15 2.48 32.19
N SER A 145 -17.29 2.11 31.26
CA SER A 145 -17.52 2.24 29.81
C SER A 145 -18.59 1.24 29.35
N ARG A 146 -18.43 -0.04 29.68
CA ARG A 146 -19.35 -1.13 29.31
C ARG A 146 -20.77 -0.88 29.83
N LEU A 147 -20.91 -0.57 31.11
CA LEU A 147 -22.21 -0.33 31.75
C LEU A 147 -22.94 0.87 31.14
N ARG A 148 -22.21 1.95 30.84
CA ARG A 148 -22.77 3.15 30.20
C ARG A 148 -23.36 2.83 28.83
N ALA A 149 -22.62 2.11 28.00
CA ALA A 149 -23.10 1.72 26.67
C ALA A 149 -24.37 0.85 26.73
N VAL A 150 -24.40 -0.16 27.61
CA VAL A 150 -25.61 -1.00 27.79
C VAL A 150 -26.78 -0.16 28.33
N ARG A 151 -26.53 0.77 29.25
CA ARG A 151 -27.54 1.70 29.80
C ARG A 151 -28.11 2.62 28.73
N GLU A 152 -27.29 3.13 27.80
CA GLU A 152 -27.74 3.96 26.67
C GLU A 152 -28.61 3.16 25.68
N ASP A 153 -28.23 1.91 25.40
CA ASP A 153 -29.01 1.02 24.52
C ASP A 153 -30.35 0.59 25.16
N MET A 154 -30.38 0.33 26.47
CA MET A 154 -31.61 0.05 27.21
C MET A 154 -32.50 1.31 27.33
N ALA A 155 -31.93 2.48 27.63
CA ALA A 155 -32.69 3.73 27.81
C ALA A 155 -33.29 4.25 26.50
N SER A 156 -32.57 4.11 25.38
CA SER A 156 -33.11 4.41 24.04
C SER A 156 -34.23 3.43 23.65
N GLY A 157 -34.28 2.26 24.28
CA GLY A 157 -35.17 1.14 23.95
C GLY A 157 -34.71 0.36 22.73
N ARG A 158 -33.41 0.40 22.40
CA ARG A 158 -32.79 -0.53 21.44
C ARG A 158 -32.73 -1.93 22.04
N TYR A 159 -32.46 -2.03 23.34
CA TYR A 159 -32.64 -3.26 24.09
C TYR A 159 -33.96 -3.27 24.86
N VAL A 160 -34.72 -4.33 24.64
CA VAL A 160 -35.97 -4.70 25.31
C VAL A 160 -35.80 -6.01 26.06
N ASP A 161 -36.73 -6.32 26.95
CA ASP A 161 -36.80 -7.62 27.61
C ASP A 161 -37.29 -8.73 26.66
N ARG A 162 -37.38 -9.97 27.18
CA ARG A 162 -37.84 -11.13 26.41
C ARG A 162 -39.29 -11.02 25.91
N ASN A 163 -40.06 -10.06 26.41
CA ASN A 163 -41.45 -9.80 26.03
C ASN A 163 -41.59 -8.58 25.10
N GLY A 164 -40.49 -7.98 24.62
CA GLY A 164 -40.50 -6.74 23.83
C GLY A 164 -40.72 -5.48 24.68
N THR A 165 -40.66 -5.56 26.01
CA THR A 165 -40.94 -4.43 26.90
C THR A 165 -39.67 -3.64 27.19
N ARG A 166 -39.76 -2.30 27.11
CA ARG A 166 -38.68 -1.39 27.53
C ARG A 166 -38.37 -1.56 29.02
N PHE A 167 -37.09 -1.52 29.37
CA PHE A 167 -36.67 -1.64 30.77
C PHE A 167 -37.09 -0.44 31.61
N PRO A 168 -37.53 -0.65 32.86
CA PRO A 168 -37.89 0.42 33.79
C PRO A 168 -36.64 1.16 34.34
N GLU A 169 -36.85 2.36 34.89
CA GLU A 169 -35.78 3.24 35.38
C GLU A 169 -34.92 2.62 36.50
N ASP A 170 -35.46 1.74 37.33
CA ASP A 170 -34.69 1.00 38.34
C ASP A 170 -33.73 -0.02 37.72
N ALA A 171 -34.11 -0.66 36.61
CA ALA A 171 -33.22 -1.50 35.83
C ALA A 171 -32.13 -0.70 35.07
N LEU A 172 -32.39 0.57 34.74
CA LEU A 172 -31.38 1.49 34.20
C LEU A 172 -30.41 1.99 35.30
N ALA A 173 -30.94 2.31 36.48
CA ALA A 173 -30.14 2.72 37.64
C ALA A 173 -29.23 1.60 38.17
N ALA A 174 -29.61 0.33 38.00
CA ALA A 174 -28.77 -0.83 38.30
C ALA A 174 -27.50 -0.92 37.42
N LEU A 175 -27.40 -0.13 36.35
CA LEU A 175 -26.22 0.00 35.49
C LEU A 175 -25.39 1.26 35.79
N ASP A 176 -25.77 2.07 36.77
CA ASP A 176 -24.94 3.20 37.18
C ASP A 176 -23.63 2.67 37.80
N PRO A 177 -22.44 3.09 37.30
CA PRO A 177 -21.18 2.50 37.73
C PRO A 177 -20.93 2.78 39.23
N PRO A 178 -20.35 1.81 39.97
CA PRO A 178 -20.30 1.87 41.42
C PRO A 178 -19.48 3.08 41.90
N ALA A 179 -20.08 3.88 42.78
CA ALA A 179 -19.50 5.12 43.30
C ALA A 179 -18.25 4.92 44.18
N ARG A 180 -17.87 3.66 44.45
CA ARG A 180 -16.62 3.25 45.09
C ARG A 180 -15.95 2.20 44.21
N PRO A 181 -14.61 2.14 44.17
CA PRO A 181 -13.90 1.05 43.50
C PRO A 181 -14.35 -0.31 44.04
N LEU A 182 -14.50 -1.28 43.15
CA LEU A 182 -14.81 -2.67 43.54
C LEU A 182 -13.70 -3.24 44.43
N ALA A 183 -14.08 -4.16 45.33
CA ALA A 183 -13.11 -4.94 46.08
C ALA A 183 -12.42 -5.94 45.13
N PRO A 184 -11.09 -5.80 44.88
CA PRO A 184 -10.41 -6.66 43.93
C PRO A 184 -10.40 -8.11 44.42
N ARG A 185 -10.53 -9.03 43.48
CA ARG A 185 -10.30 -10.46 43.63
C ARG A 185 -9.18 -10.87 42.68
N ASP A 186 -8.53 -11.98 43.01
CA ASP A 186 -7.53 -12.61 42.16
C ASP A 186 -7.64 -14.13 42.33
N GLU A 187 -8.85 -14.64 42.08
CA GLU A 187 -9.12 -16.08 42.13
C GLU A 187 -9.01 -16.66 40.72
N TRP A 188 -8.02 -17.53 40.54
CA TRP A 188 -7.75 -18.22 39.29
C TRP A 188 -8.51 -19.53 39.28
N ARG A 189 -9.37 -19.77 38.28
CA ARG A 189 -10.24 -20.95 38.21
C ARG A 189 -10.29 -21.47 36.78
N VAL A 190 -10.71 -22.72 36.61
CA VAL A 190 -10.90 -23.33 35.28
C VAL A 190 -12.38 -23.60 35.06
N ALA A 191 -12.89 -23.31 33.87
CA ALA A 191 -14.28 -23.61 33.51
C ALA A 191 -14.48 -25.11 33.33
N LEU A 192 -15.53 -25.67 33.95
CA LEU A 192 -15.84 -27.10 33.91
C LEU A 192 -16.89 -27.47 32.85
N ALA A 193 -17.57 -26.46 32.30
CA ALA A 193 -18.57 -26.54 31.24
C ALA A 193 -18.61 -25.20 30.47
N PRO A 194 -19.30 -25.09 29.32
CA PRO A 194 -19.44 -23.81 28.62
C PRO A 194 -20.03 -22.74 29.55
N LEU A 195 -19.32 -21.62 29.69
CA LEU A 195 -19.62 -20.59 30.68
C LEU A 195 -19.89 -19.25 29.96
N PRO A 196 -21.15 -18.78 29.84
CA PRO A 196 -21.44 -17.48 29.25
C PRO A 196 -21.01 -16.33 30.17
N LEU A 197 -20.31 -15.34 29.60
CA LEU A 197 -19.97 -14.07 30.24
C LEU A 197 -20.96 -12.99 29.79
N HIS A 198 -21.62 -12.36 30.76
CA HIS A 198 -22.67 -11.39 30.49
C HIS A 198 -22.09 -9.98 30.27
N CYS A 199 -22.72 -9.20 29.37
CA CYS A 199 -22.39 -7.81 29.07
C CYS A 199 -22.76 -6.84 30.19
N ALA A 200 -23.72 -7.23 31.03
CA ALA A 200 -24.24 -6.46 32.15
C ALA A 200 -24.41 -7.33 33.40
N PRO A 201 -24.46 -6.73 34.61
CA PRO A 201 -24.65 -7.42 35.88
C PRO A 201 -26.09 -7.91 36.10
N ARG A 202 -26.62 -8.73 35.19
CA ARG A 202 -27.97 -9.30 35.28
C ARG A 202 -28.03 -10.67 34.62
N ARG A 203 -28.96 -11.51 35.12
CA ARG A 203 -29.24 -12.85 34.58
C ARG A 203 -30.28 -12.85 33.46
N ASP A 204 -31.10 -11.81 33.32
CA ASP A 204 -32.06 -11.69 32.22
C ASP A 204 -31.36 -11.29 30.92
N GLY A 205 -31.91 -11.75 29.80
CA GLY A 205 -31.39 -11.41 28.49
C GLY A 205 -31.77 -10.01 28.01
N LEU A 206 -31.02 -9.52 27.03
CA LEU A 206 -31.26 -8.26 26.32
C LEU A 206 -31.57 -8.59 24.85
N TYR A 207 -32.65 -8.05 24.29
CA TYR A 207 -33.09 -8.38 22.93
C TYR A 207 -33.36 -7.12 22.12
N THR A 208 -33.34 -7.22 20.79
CA THR A 208 -33.81 -6.18 19.86
C THR A 208 -35.21 -6.54 19.36
N GLU A 209 -36.02 -5.58 18.92
CA GLU A 209 -37.29 -5.86 18.25
C GLU A 209 -37.09 -6.16 16.74
N PRO A 210 -37.79 -7.14 16.14
CA PRO A 210 -38.64 -8.14 16.80
C PRO A 210 -37.81 -9.14 17.62
N VAL A 211 -38.33 -9.53 18.80
CA VAL A 211 -37.60 -10.37 19.75
C VAL A 211 -37.43 -11.79 19.21
N ASP A 212 -36.20 -12.16 18.88
CA ASP A 212 -35.79 -13.56 18.68
C ASP A 212 -34.98 -14.04 19.91
N PRO A 213 -35.51 -15.01 20.68
CA PRO A 213 -34.85 -15.57 21.85
C PRO A 213 -33.51 -16.26 21.59
N SER A 214 -33.10 -16.49 20.34
CA SER A 214 -31.79 -17.04 19.96
C SER A 214 -30.65 -16.04 20.21
N PHE A 215 -30.93 -14.73 20.10
CA PHE A 215 -29.92 -13.66 20.13
C PHE A 215 -29.96 -12.86 21.43
N ASP A 216 -29.56 -13.48 22.54
CA ASP A 216 -29.40 -12.78 23.80
C ASP A 216 -28.18 -11.85 23.77
N ARG A 217 -28.42 -10.55 23.55
CA ARG A 217 -27.41 -9.48 23.52
C ARG A 217 -26.77 -9.23 24.88
N ASN A 218 -27.23 -9.85 25.96
CA ASN A 218 -26.51 -9.86 27.22
C ASN A 218 -25.38 -10.89 27.22
N ILE A 219 -25.30 -11.86 26.30
CA ILE A 219 -24.13 -12.76 26.21
C ILE A 219 -23.07 -12.08 25.33
N CYS A 220 -21.99 -11.59 25.96
CA CYS A 220 -20.89 -10.89 25.27
C CYS A 220 -19.77 -11.84 24.82
N GLY A 221 -19.76 -13.06 25.35
CA GLY A 221 -18.77 -14.09 25.05
C GLY A 221 -18.93 -15.25 26.02
N SER A 222 -17.99 -16.20 25.99
CA SER A 222 -18.03 -17.41 26.80
C SER A 222 -16.63 -17.94 27.04
N ALA A 223 -16.43 -18.63 28.17
CA ALA A 223 -15.27 -19.49 28.39
C ALA A 223 -15.60 -20.94 27.98
N ARG A 224 -14.65 -21.60 27.33
CA ARG A 224 -14.74 -23.01 26.91
C ARG A 224 -14.52 -23.93 28.13
N PRO A 225 -15.00 -25.19 28.10
CA PRO A 225 -14.55 -26.20 29.06
C PRO A 225 -13.01 -26.29 29.07
N GLN A 226 -12.43 -26.38 30.26
CA GLN A 226 -10.99 -26.37 30.54
C GLN A 226 -10.26 -25.02 30.30
N GLU A 227 -10.97 -23.95 29.96
CA GLU A 227 -10.36 -22.61 29.82
C GLU A 227 -10.11 -21.94 31.19
N LEU A 228 -9.02 -21.17 31.28
CA LEU A 228 -8.67 -20.35 32.44
C LEU A 228 -9.60 -19.12 32.56
N VAL A 229 -10.17 -18.94 33.75
CA VAL A 229 -11.05 -17.83 34.12
C VAL A 229 -10.51 -17.16 35.39
N ARG A 230 -10.20 -15.87 35.30
CA ARG A 230 -9.79 -15.04 36.45
C ARG A 230 -10.98 -14.29 37.01
N ILE A 231 -11.28 -14.46 38.29
CA ILE A 231 -12.28 -13.65 39.01
C ILE A 231 -11.59 -12.40 39.55
N VAL A 232 -11.97 -11.25 39.00
CA VAL A 232 -11.30 -9.95 39.26
C VAL A 232 -12.05 -9.07 40.26
N ALA A 233 -13.36 -9.29 40.45
CA ALA A 233 -14.15 -8.64 41.50
C ALA A 233 -15.39 -9.44 41.87
N ALA A 234 -15.93 -9.19 43.07
CA ALA A 234 -17.29 -9.57 43.44
C ALA A 234 -18.30 -8.49 42.99
N TRP A 235 -19.55 -8.87 42.73
CA TRP A 235 -20.63 -7.96 42.37
C TRP A 235 -21.92 -8.32 43.14
N ASP A 236 -22.78 -7.33 43.41
CA ASP A 236 -24.01 -7.54 44.16
C ASP A 236 -25.03 -8.40 43.38
N GLY A 237 -25.97 -9.05 44.06
CA GLY A 237 -27.02 -9.86 43.40
C GLY A 237 -26.59 -11.27 42.98
N GLY A 238 -25.50 -11.80 43.55
CA GLY A 238 -25.06 -13.19 43.32
C GLY A 238 -24.29 -13.37 42.01
N LEU A 239 -23.44 -12.39 41.70
CA LEU A 239 -22.64 -12.28 40.48
C LEU A 239 -21.17 -11.99 40.81
N ARG A 240 -20.28 -12.38 39.90
CA ARG A 240 -18.85 -12.07 39.94
C ARG A 240 -18.42 -11.48 38.61
N VAL A 241 -17.40 -10.63 38.65
CA VAL A 241 -16.74 -10.10 37.48
C VAL A 241 -15.59 -11.05 37.10
N ALA A 242 -15.62 -11.56 35.87
CA ALA A 242 -14.68 -12.54 35.36
C ALA A 242 -14.02 -12.09 34.06
N ARG A 243 -12.76 -12.50 33.87
CA ARG A 243 -11.96 -12.29 32.67
C ARG A 243 -11.43 -13.62 32.16
N THR A 244 -11.47 -13.80 30.84
CA THR A 244 -10.82 -14.85 30.05
C THR A 244 -9.75 -14.19 29.17
N ALA A 245 -8.97 -14.96 28.40
CA ALA A 245 -8.01 -14.37 27.48
C ALA A 245 -8.68 -13.45 26.43
N SER A 246 -9.91 -13.75 25.99
CA SER A 246 -10.57 -13.01 24.89
C SER A 246 -11.81 -12.19 25.28
N ALA A 247 -12.37 -12.39 26.46
CA ALA A 247 -13.63 -11.78 26.90
C ALA A 247 -13.64 -11.42 28.40
N PHE A 248 -14.45 -10.42 28.73
CA PHE A 248 -14.66 -9.89 30.07
C PHE A 248 -16.16 -9.68 30.33
N GLY A 249 -16.65 -9.96 31.54
CA GLY A 249 -18.07 -9.77 31.86
C GLY A 249 -18.49 -10.33 33.22
N TRP A 250 -19.80 -10.44 33.42
CA TRP A 250 -20.40 -10.94 34.66
C TRP A 250 -20.81 -12.41 34.56
N ILE A 251 -20.55 -13.18 35.61
CA ILE A 251 -20.95 -14.59 35.73
C ILE A 251 -21.69 -14.86 37.06
N PRO A 252 -22.56 -15.88 37.14
CA PRO A 252 -23.18 -16.31 38.38
C PRO A 252 -22.19 -16.77 39.46
N ASP A 253 -22.54 -16.62 40.75
CA ASP A 253 -21.80 -17.25 41.87
C ASP A 253 -21.78 -18.79 41.79
N ASP A 254 -22.85 -19.36 41.24
CA ASP A 254 -23.09 -20.79 40.98
C ASP A 254 -22.53 -21.27 39.62
N ALA A 255 -21.72 -20.46 38.93
CA ALA A 255 -21.07 -20.84 37.68
C ALA A 255 -20.18 -22.11 37.82
N PRO A 256 -20.18 -23.01 36.82
CA PRO A 256 -19.43 -24.28 36.84
C PRO A 256 -17.92 -24.05 36.69
N LEU A 257 -17.27 -23.68 37.79
CA LEU A 257 -15.85 -23.42 37.91
C LEU A 257 -15.19 -24.40 38.87
N SER A 258 -13.91 -24.70 38.64
CA SER A 258 -13.06 -25.43 39.58
C SER A 258 -12.92 -24.66 40.92
N PRO A 259 -12.42 -25.34 41.98
CA PRO A 259 -11.75 -24.66 43.09
C PRO A 259 -10.63 -23.73 42.59
N PRO A 260 -10.22 -22.72 43.37
CA PRO A 260 -9.09 -21.86 43.01
C PRO A 260 -7.83 -22.68 42.72
N ALA A 261 -7.17 -22.38 41.60
CA ALA A 261 -5.92 -23.02 41.19
C ALA A 261 -4.80 -22.71 42.20
N PRO A 262 -3.91 -23.68 42.50
CA PRO A 262 -2.73 -23.45 43.33
C PRO A 262 -1.81 -22.36 42.74
N ASP A 263 -1.18 -21.58 43.62
CA ASP A 263 -0.31 -20.46 43.21
C ASP A 263 0.88 -20.94 42.36
N ASP A 264 1.43 -22.12 42.64
CA ASP A 264 2.51 -22.78 41.90
C ASP A 264 2.06 -23.39 40.54
N ARG A 265 0.79 -23.18 40.15
CA ARG A 265 0.20 -23.63 38.89
C ARG A 265 -0.35 -22.48 38.03
N ARG A 266 -0.43 -21.25 38.56
CA ARG A 266 -0.98 -20.10 37.82
C ARG A 266 -0.21 -19.81 36.52
N GLU A 267 1.11 -19.77 36.58
CA GLU A 267 1.98 -19.49 35.42
C GLU A 267 1.79 -20.53 34.30
N LEU A 268 1.71 -21.81 34.68
CA LEU A 268 1.43 -22.92 33.77
C LEU A 268 0.05 -22.78 33.09
N LEU A 269 -0.98 -22.33 33.82
CA LEU A 269 -2.31 -22.11 33.25
C LEU A 269 -2.33 -20.90 32.29
N ALA A 270 -1.61 -19.83 32.62
CA ALA A 270 -1.52 -18.61 31.80
C ALA A 270 -0.68 -18.79 30.53
N HIS A 271 0.54 -19.31 30.67
CA HIS A 271 1.59 -19.26 29.64
C HIS A 271 2.25 -20.61 29.33
N GLY A 272 1.83 -21.69 30.02
CA GLY A 272 2.36 -23.02 29.77
C GLY A 272 2.04 -23.51 28.35
N PRO A 273 2.90 -24.36 27.73
CA PRO A 273 2.61 -24.96 26.43
C PRO A 273 1.27 -25.69 26.44
N ARG A 274 0.47 -25.55 25.38
CA ARG A 274 -0.87 -26.15 25.30
C ARG A 274 -0.97 -27.19 24.18
N ALA A 275 -1.94 -28.08 24.31
CA ALA A 275 -2.35 -29.00 23.25
C ALA A 275 -3.86 -29.08 23.10
N ARG A 276 -4.31 -29.22 21.85
CA ARG A 276 -5.67 -29.54 21.44
C ARG A 276 -5.87 -31.05 21.51
N ILE A 277 -6.95 -31.51 22.12
CA ILE A 277 -7.35 -32.93 22.18
C ILE A 277 -8.03 -33.30 20.87
N THR A 278 -7.55 -34.34 20.18
CA THR A 278 -7.94 -34.68 18.80
C THR A 278 -9.17 -35.60 18.66
N GLY A 279 -9.98 -35.71 19.71
CA GLY A 279 -11.26 -36.43 19.70
C GLY A 279 -11.96 -36.35 21.05
N ALA A 280 -13.28 -36.46 21.08
CA ALA A 280 -14.05 -36.44 22.34
C ALA A 280 -13.61 -37.60 23.25
N THR A 281 -13.35 -37.30 24.53
CA THR A 281 -12.75 -38.28 25.46
C THR A 281 -13.05 -37.96 26.92
N ARG A 282 -12.86 -38.96 27.79
CA ARG A 282 -12.80 -38.75 29.24
C ARG A 282 -11.35 -38.55 29.66
N LEU A 283 -11.03 -37.37 30.19
CA LEU A 283 -9.78 -37.17 30.92
C LEU A 283 -9.90 -37.82 32.30
N VAL A 284 -8.89 -38.59 32.68
CA VAL A 284 -8.80 -39.26 33.99
C VAL A 284 -7.39 -39.09 34.55
N SER A 285 -7.26 -39.01 35.86
CA SER A 285 -5.98 -38.91 36.58
C SER A 285 -5.69 -40.18 37.40
N ALA A 286 -4.45 -40.36 37.82
CA ALA A 286 -4.00 -41.54 38.57
C ALA A 286 -4.72 -41.76 39.91
N ASP A 287 -5.27 -40.70 40.50
CA ASP A 287 -6.09 -40.73 41.73
C ASP A 287 -7.59 -41.05 41.47
N GLY A 288 -7.99 -41.18 40.20
CA GLY A 288 -9.34 -41.56 39.78
C GLY A 288 -10.31 -40.40 39.54
N ALA A 289 -9.87 -39.14 39.68
CA ALA A 289 -10.67 -38.00 39.23
C ALA A 289 -10.80 -37.99 37.69
N GLY A 290 -11.84 -37.37 37.16
CA GLY A 290 -12.02 -37.31 35.70
C GLY A 290 -13.26 -36.57 35.22
N ILE A 291 -13.19 -36.09 33.97
CA ILE A 291 -14.19 -35.24 33.32
C ILE A 291 -14.30 -35.59 31.83
N GLU A 292 -15.50 -35.49 31.26
CA GLU A 292 -15.72 -35.60 29.81
C GLU A 292 -15.34 -34.27 29.15
N VAL A 293 -14.60 -34.34 28.03
CA VAL A 293 -14.24 -33.17 27.23
C VAL A 293 -14.56 -33.39 25.74
N PRO A 294 -15.09 -32.38 25.04
CA PRO A 294 -15.37 -32.47 23.61
C PRO A 294 -14.08 -32.48 22.78
N GLU A 295 -14.22 -32.86 21.50
CA GLU A 295 -13.13 -32.71 20.55
C GLU A 295 -12.70 -31.24 20.40
N GLY A 296 -11.39 -31.03 20.40
CA GLY A 296 -10.81 -29.71 20.24
C GLY A 296 -10.68 -28.91 21.52
N THR A 297 -11.01 -29.46 22.70
CA THR A 297 -10.62 -28.87 23.98
C THR A 297 -9.11 -28.63 24.03
N ILE A 298 -8.71 -27.43 24.44
CA ILE A 298 -7.31 -27.03 24.59
C ILE A 298 -6.97 -27.04 26.08
N ALA A 299 -5.87 -27.70 26.44
CA ALA A 299 -5.39 -27.81 27.83
C ALA A 299 -3.86 -27.65 27.91
N PRO A 300 -3.30 -27.17 29.04
CA PRO A 300 -1.85 -27.11 29.23
C PRO A 300 -1.23 -28.52 29.23
N LEU A 301 -0.12 -28.69 28.52
CA LEU A 301 0.68 -29.91 28.53
C LEU A 301 1.35 -30.11 29.89
N VAL A 302 1.53 -31.38 30.27
CA VAL A 302 2.40 -31.74 31.39
C VAL A 302 3.86 -31.55 30.96
N GLU A 303 4.68 -30.93 31.81
CA GLU A 303 6.08 -30.66 31.51
C GLU A 303 6.83 -31.96 31.15
N GLY A 304 7.48 -31.97 29.98
CA GLY A 304 8.20 -33.15 29.47
C GLY A 304 7.33 -34.27 28.88
N SER A 305 6.00 -34.13 28.84
CA SER A 305 5.08 -35.08 28.20
C SER A 305 4.64 -34.61 26.81
N THR A 306 4.24 -35.56 25.96
CA THR A 306 3.61 -35.33 24.65
C THR A 306 2.18 -35.88 24.56
N ASP A 307 1.71 -36.59 25.59
CA ASP A 307 0.47 -37.36 25.62
C ASP A 307 -0.39 -37.09 26.88
N ARG A 308 0.04 -36.20 27.79
CA ARG A 308 -0.65 -35.89 29.05
C ARG A 308 -0.86 -34.38 29.22
N VAL A 309 -2.00 -34.00 29.79
CA VAL A 309 -2.41 -32.60 30.04
C VAL A 309 -2.80 -32.37 31.49
N TRP A 310 -2.75 -31.10 31.90
CA TRP A 310 -3.40 -30.62 33.11
C TRP A 310 -4.87 -30.32 32.84
N PHE A 311 -5.76 -30.80 33.71
CA PHE A 311 -7.20 -30.60 33.59
C PHE A 311 -7.84 -30.39 34.95
N ALA A 312 -8.98 -29.71 34.99
CA ALA A 312 -9.71 -29.41 36.20
C ALA A 312 -11.02 -30.19 36.32
N THR A 313 -11.36 -30.52 37.56
CA THR A 313 -12.61 -31.14 37.99
C THR A 313 -13.25 -30.29 39.10
N PRO A 314 -14.44 -30.65 39.62
CA PRO A 314 -14.99 -30.04 40.84
C PRO A 314 -14.09 -30.18 42.08
N ASP A 315 -13.18 -31.16 42.10
CA ASP A 315 -12.31 -31.45 43.26
C ASP A 315 -10.96 -30.73 43.19
N GLY A 316 -10.50 -30.29 42.01
CA GLY A 316 -9.23 -29.57 41.86
C GLY A 316 -8.64 -29.60 40.45
N LEU A 317 -7.33 -29.32 40.36
CA LEU A 317 -6.52 -29.44 39.16
C LEU A 317 -5.70 -30.74 39.24
N HIS A 318 -5.74 -31.56 38.19
CA HIS A 318 -5.14 -32.89 38.13
C HIS A 318 -4.29 -33.07 36.87
N GLU A 319 -3.34 -34.00 36.95
CA GLU A 319 -2.52 -34.46 35.84
C GLU A 319 -3.20 -35.66 35.17
N SER A 320 -3.42 -35.62 33.85
CA SER A 320 -4.09 -36.74 33.16
C SER A 320 -3.19 -37.97 33.07
N GLU A 321 -3.79 -39.16 32.99
CA GLU A 321 -3.20 -40.32 32.31
C GLU A 321 -3.01 -40.00 30.80
N PRO A 322 -2.25 -40.82 30.04
CA PRO A 322 -2.11 -40.66 28.59
C PRO A 322 -3.46 -40.54 27.87
N VAL A 323 -3.64 -39.44 27.12
CA VAL A 323 -4.91 -39.07 26.47
C VAL A 323 -5.13 -39.95 25.24
N ALA A 324 -5.98 -40.96 25.39
CA ALA A 324 -6.23 -41.98 24.36
C ALA A 324 -6.74 -41.43 23.01
N ALA A 325 -7.40 -40.27 23.00
CA ALA A 325 -7.86 -39.61 21.76
C ALA A 325 -6.75 -38.86 21.00
N GLY A 326 -5.55 -38.75 21.56
CA GLY A 326 -4.41 -38.01 21.00
C GLY A 326 -4.38 -36.53 21.38
N LEU A 327 -3.19 -35.94 21.25
CA LEU A 327 -2.90 -34.54 21.48
C LEU A 327 -2.17 -33.93 20.28
N ARG A 328 -2.48 -32.66 19.98
CA ARG A 328 -1.80 -31.83 18.99
C ARG A 328 -1.34 -30.54 19.67
N PRO A 329 -0.03 -30.23 19.77
CA PRO A 329 0.44 -28.96 20.32
C PRO A 329 -0.19 -27.76 19.60
N THR A 330 -0.59 -26.72 20.34
CA THR A 330 -1.13 -25.49 19.72
C THR A 330 -0.03 -24.66 19.08
N ARG A 331 1.12 -24.50 19.76
CA ARG A 331 2.29 -23.79 19.21
C ARG A 331 2.91 -24.59 18.06
N ARG A 332 2.55 -24.22 16.83
CA ARG A 332 2.99 -24.82 15.57
C ARG A 332 2.82 -23.84 14.41
N ASP A 333 3.42 -24.16 13.27
CA ASP A 333 3.32 -23.33 12.07
C ASP A 333 1.89 -23.32 11.50
N LEU A 334 1.48 -22.16 11.00
CA LEU A 334 0.22 -21.94 10.29
C LEU A 334 0.45 -22.12 8.79
N THR A 335 -0.17 -23.16 8.23
CA THR A 335 -0.26 -23.43 6.79
C THR A 335 -1.70 -23.36 6.34
N ARG A 336 -1.95 -23.18 5.03
CA ARG A 336 -3.32 -23.13 4.49
C ARG A 336 -4.05 -24.46 4.70
N ALA A 337 -3.36 -25.58 4.47
CA ALA A 337 -3.89 -26.93 4.70
C ALA A 337 -4.29 -27.14 6.16
N ALA A 338 -3.45 -26.69 7.10
CA ALA A 338 -3.75 -26.80 8.52
C ALA A 338 -4.99 -25.99 8.91
N VAL A 339 -5.11 -24.74 8.46
CA VAL A 339 -6.26 -23.89 8.79
C VAL A 339 -7.56 -24.46 8.22
N LEU A 340 -7.52 -24.97 6.98
CA LEU A 340 -8.66 -25.66 6.38
C LEU A 340 -9.01 -26.95 7.17
N GLN A 341 -8.02 -27.72 7.64
CA GLN A 341 -8.29 -28.91 8.46
C GLN A 341 -9.02 -28.55 9.77
N GLU A 342 -8.57 -27.52 10.49
CA GLU A 342 -9.23 -27.11 11.73
C GLU A 342 -10.65 -26.56 11.44
N ALA A 343 -10.83 -25.79 10.36
CA ALA A 343 -12.14 -25.26 9.96
C ALA A 343 -13.15 -26.36 9.57
N PHE A 344 -12.76 -27.31 8.72
CA PHE A 344 -13.64 -28.42 8.33
C PHE A 344 -13.88 -29.44 9.46
N SER A 345 -13.03 -29.47 10.50
CA SER A 345 -13.33 -30.26 11.72
C SER A 345 -14.53 -29.74 12.52
N ARG A 346 -15.03 -28.53 12.20
CA ARG A 346 -16.17 -27.87 12.84
C ARG A 346 -17.44 -27.85 11.97
N LEU A 347 -17.41 -28.47 10.78
CA LEU A 347 -18.58 -28.48 9.87
C LEU A 347 -19.80 -29.11 10.57
N ASP A 348 -20.98 -28.56 10.32
CA ASP A 348 -22.26 -28.92 10.97
C ASP A 348 -22.32 -28.69 12.50
N GLU A 349 -21.30 -28.09 13.15
CA GLU A 349 -21.42 -27.67 14.56
C GLU A 349 -22.51 -26.58 14.70
N PRO A 350 -23.39 -26.64 15.73
CA PRO A 350 -24.51 -25.70 15.86
C PRO A 350 -24.09 -24.25 16.06
N TYR A 351 -24.87 -23.32 15.50
CA TYR A 351 -24.72 -21.89 15.77
C TYR A 351 -25.16 -21.55 17.20
N GLY A 352 -24.33 -20.80 17.92
CA GLY A 352 -24.65 -20.33 19.28
C GLY A 352 -24.22 -18.88 19.48
N TRP A 353 -25.16 -17.94 19.46
CA TRP A 353 -24.88 -16.52 19.73
C TRP A 353 -24.13 -16.35 21.07
N GLY A 354 -22.96 -15.73 21.03
CA GLY A 354 -22.14 -15.51 22.22
C GLY A 354 -21.44 -16.77 22.76
N GLY A 355 -21.60 -17.95 22.14
CA GLY A 355 -21.19 -19.25 22.66
C GLY A 355 -22.32 -20.03 23.37
N ARG A 356 -23.57 -19.60 23.17
CA ARG A 356 -24.76 -20.16 23.83
C ARG A 356 -24.94 -21.66 23.54
N ASP A 357 -25.36 -22.40 24.57
CA ASP A 357 -25.67 -23.83 24.52
C ASP A 357 -24.52 -24.72 23.97
N GLY A 358 -23.29 -24.18 23.97
CA GLY A 358 -22.08 -24.82 23.44
C GLY A 358 -21.86 -24.65 21.92
N GLY A 359 -22.76 -23.94 21.22
CA GLY A 359 -22.60 -23.63 19.79
C GLY A 359 -21.63 -22.49 19.52
N LEU A 360 -21.19 -22.35 18.27
CA LEU A 360 -20.24 -21.33 17.82
C LEU A 360 -20.98 -20.20 17.10
N ASP A 361 -20.75 -18.93 17.45
CA ASP A 361 -21.05 -17.82 16.52
C ASP A 361 -19.91 -17.63 15.51
N CYS A 362 -20.12 -16.77 14.52
CA CYS A 362 -19.17 -16.50 13.44
C CYS A 362 -17.76 -16.18 13.92
N SER A 363 -17.65 -15.26 14.89
CA SER A 363 -16.37 -14.88 15.49
C SER A 363 -15.80 -15.93 16.44
N GLY A 364 -16.66 -16.69 17.14
CA GLY A 364 -16.26 -17.83 17.96
C GLY A 364 -15.67 -18.98 17.12
N PHE A 365 -16.27 -19.29 15.97
CA PHE A 365 -15.76 -20.25 15.00
C PHE A 365 -14.35 -19.87 14.51
N VAL A 366 -14.13 -18.61 14.15
CA VAL A 366 -12.80 -18.11 13.79
C VAL A 366 -11.82 -18.24 14.98
N GLN A 367 -12.23 -17.92 16.21
CA GLN A 367 -11.38 -18.13 17.39
C GLN A 367 -11.06 -19.61 17.66
N GLU A 368 -11.95 -20.56 17.37
CA GLU A 368 -11.68 -21.99 17.50
C GLU A 368 -10.59 -22.44 16.51
N VAL A 369 -10.72 -22.03 15.25
CA VAL A 369 -9.79 -22.37 14.17
C VAL A 369 -8.38 -21.86 14.45
N PHE A 370 -8.22 -20.59 14.85
CA PHE A 370 -6.90 -19.99 15.06
C PHE A 370 -6.28 -20.30 16.44
N ALA A 371 -7.07 -20.61 17.47
CA ALA A 371 -6.53 -21.07 18.77
C ALA A 371 -5.78 -22.41 18.65
N ALA A 372 -6.06 -23.22 17.63
CA ALA A 372 -5.30 -24.44 17.31
C ALA A 372 -3.85 -24.18 16.83
N PHE A 373 -3.45 -22.91 16.72
CA PHE A 373 -2.10 -22.43 16.36
C PHE A 373 -1.46 -21.57 17.47
N ASP A 374 -2.11 -21.44 18.63
CA ASP A 374 -1.71 -20.51 19.71
C ASP A 374 -1.84 -19.01 19.31
N LEU A 375 -2.69 -18.67 18.31
CA LEU A 375 -2.93 -17.30 17.83
C LEU A 375 -4.16 -16.65 18.49
N GLY A 376 -3.93 -15.56 19.22
CA GLY A 376 -4.88 -14.93 20.14
C GLY A 376 -5.87 -13.92 19.52
N LEU A 377 -6.80 -14.39 18.68
CA LEU A 377 -7.80 -13.50 18.04
C LEU A 377 -8.85 -12.93 19.02
N PRO A 378 -9.25 -11.63 18.87
CA PRO A 378 -10.29 -11.00 19.68
C PRO A 378 -11.67 -11.66 19.54
N ARG A 379 -12.56 -11.44 20.51
CA ARG A 379 -13.88 -12.08 20.56
C ARG A 379 -14.91 -11.59 19.54
N HIS A 380 -14.77 -10.37 19.02
CA HIS A 380 -15.78 -9.73 18.16
C HIS A 380 -15.27 -9.55 16.72
N SER A 381 -16.13 -9.87 15.74
CA SER A 381 -15.82 -9.84 14.29
C SER A 381 -15.16 -8.54 13.82
N GLY A 382 -15.70 -7.38 14.21
CA GLY A 382 -15.14 -6.08 13.82
C GLY A 382 -13.71 -5.80 14.33
N ARG A 383 -13.28 -6.45 15.43
CA ARG A 383 -11.89 -6.40 15.89
C ARG A 383 -11.04 -7.47 15.20
N GLN A 384 -11.60 -8.65 14.92
CA GLN A 384 -10.93 -9.71 14.14
C GLN A 384 -10.60 -9.21 12.72
N ALA A 385 -11.45 -8.37 12.13
CA ALA A 385 -11.24 -7.73 10.83
C ALA A 385 -9.97 -6.85 10.75
N ARG A 386 -9.34 -6.53 11.89
CA ARG A 386 -8.09 -5.75 12.01
C ARG A 386 -6.92 -6.58 12.57
N ALA A 387 -7.11 -7.87 12.83
CA ALA A 387 -6.14 -8.70 13.56
C ALA A 387 -5.18 -9.51 12.66
N GLY A 388 -5.18 -9.31 11.34
CA GLY A 388 -4.30 -10.01 10.37
C GLY A 388 -2.89 -9.44 10.27
N THR A 389 -2.03 -10.08 9.48
CA THR A 389 -0.73 -9.49 9.04
C THR A 389 -0.98 -8.15 8.36
N PHE A 390 -2.07 -8.07 7.59
CA PHE A 390 -2.61 -6.85 7.02
C PHE A 390 -4.13 -6.97 6.80
N SER A 391 -4.79 -5.84 6.54
CA SER A 391 -6.19 -5.77 6.13
C SER A 391 -6.38 -4.86 4.92
N ILE A 392 -7.44 -5.06 4.13
CA ILE A 392 -7.77 -4.28 2.94
C ILE A 392 -9.15 -3.65 3.13
N ASP A 393 -9.21 -2.32 3.12
CA ASP A 393 -10.43 -1.51 3.02
C ASP A 393 -11.17 -1.79 1.69
N VAL A 394 -12.39 -2.36 1.70
CA VAL A 394 -13.20 -2.56 0.48
C VAL A 394 -14.64 -2.06 0.63
N SER A 395 -14.92 -1.27 1.67
CA SER A 395 -16.25 -0.69 1.92
C SER A 395 -16.65 0.40 0.92
N SER A 396 -15.68 1.08 0.30
CA SER A 396 -15.90 2.07 -0.77
C SER A 396 -16.21 1.44 -2.13
N LEU A 397 -15.81 0.18 -2.36
CA LEU A 397 -15.90 -0.46 -3.67
C LEU A 397 -17.34 -0.87 -3.98
N ALA A 398 -17.89 -0.33 -5.06
CA ALA A 398 -19.22 -0.66 -5.54
C ALA A 398 -19.23 -1.88 -6.49
N ASP A 399 -18.13 -2.12 -7.24
CA ASP A 399 -18.00 -3.25 -8.17
C ASP A 399 -17.67 -4.57 -7.43
N PRO A 400 -18.54 -5.59 -7.48
CA PRO A 400 -18.22 -6.91 -6.94
C PRO A 400 -17.03 -7.59 -7.64
N ALA A 401 -16.79 -7.31 -8.92
CA ALA A 401 -15.67 -7.87 -9.65
C ALA A 401 -14.33 -7.32 -9.15
N GLU A 402 -14.26 -6.04 -8.75
CA GLU A 402 -13.08 -5.46 -8.10
C GLU A 402 -12.83 -6.05 -6.71
N LYS A 403 -13.87 -6.18 -5.88
CA LYS A 403 -13.77 -6.90 -4.60
C LYS A 403 -13.21 -8.30 -4.80
N ARG A 404 -13.68 -9.01 -5.82
CA ARG A 404 -13.19 -10.34 -6.19
C ARG A 404 -11.72 -10.32 -6.65
N ARG A 405 -11.30 -9.38 -7.50
CA ARG A 405 -9.90 -9.22 -7.95
C ARG A 405 -8.95 -9.00 -6.74
N LEU A 406 -9.34 -8.16 -5.79
CA LEU A 406 -8.62 -7.92 -4.54
C LEU A 406 -8.61 -9.15 -3.62
N LEU A 407 -9.73 -9.87 -3.50
CA LEU A 407 -9.84 -11.09 -2.70
C LEU A 407 -8.95 -12.22 -3.23
N GLU A 408 -8.90 -12.42 -4.55
CA GLU A 408 -8.02 -13.42 -5.16
C GLU A 408 -6.54 -13.05 -4.98
N ALA A 409 -6.18 -11.77 -5.07
CA ALA A 409 -4.84 -11.30 -4.74
C ALA A 409 -4.49 -11.51 -3.26
N ALA A 410 -5.42 -11.24 -2.34
CA ALA A 410 -5.26 -11.49 -0.90
C ALA A 410 -5.06 -12.98 -0.60
N ALA A 411 -5.82 -13.86 -1.26
CA ALA A 411 -5.72 -15.32 -1.11
C ALA A 411 -4.35 -15.87 -1.56
N ARG A 412 -3.68 -15.25 -2.54
CA ARG A 412 -2.29 -15.58 -2.90
C ARG A 412 -1.27 -15.25 -1.79
N ARG A 413 -1.59 -14.34 -0.86
CA ARG A 413 -0.69 -13.92 0.23
C ARG A 413 -0.88 -14.67 1.55
N GLY A 414 -2.04 -15.28 1.77
CA GLY A 414 -2.27 -16.06 2.99
C GLY A 414 -3.64 -16.72 3.07
N VAL A 415 -4.14 -16.86 4.31
CA VAL A 415 -5.53 -17.20 4.60
C VAL A 415 -6.32 -15.91 4.82
N VAL A 416 -7.52 -15.80 4.26
CA VAL A 416 -8.31 -14.56 4.27
C VAL A 416 -9.59 -14.71 5.08
N LEU A 417 -9.83 -13.77 6.00
CA LEU A 417 -11.15 -13.56 6.61
C LEU A 417 -11.90 -12.45 5.87
N LEU A 418 -13.22 -12.61 5.76
CA LEU A 418 -14.13 -11.67 5.12
C LEU A 418 -15.07 -11.09 6.18
N HIS A 419 -15.11 -9.76 6.31
CA HIS A 419 -15.95 -9.06 7.28
C HIS A 419 -17.08 -8.27 6.60
N ILE A 420 -18.30 -8.45 7.11
CA ILE A 420 -19.47 -7.60 6.88
C ILE A 420 -19.95 -7.10 8.25
N GLU A 421 -20.71 -5.99 8.36
CA GLU A 421 -21.21 -5.57 9.67
C GLU A 421 -21.95 -6.71 10.40
N GLY A 422 -21.42 -7.11 11.56
CA GLY A 422 -21.99 -8.15 12.43
C GLY A 422 -21.67 -9.60 12.08
N HIS A 423 -20.88 -9.89 11.03
CA HIS A 423 -20.54 -11.27 10.64
C HIS A 423 -19.13 -11.41 10.05
N ILE A 424 -18.54 -12.60 10.18
CA ILE A 424 -17.19 -12.88 9.69
C ILE A 424 -17.09 -14.31 9.15
N MET A 425 -16.35 -14.47 8.06
CA MET A 425 -16.27 -15.72 7.29
C MET A 425 -14.82 -16.06 6.98
N LEU A 426 -14.51 -17.35 6.82
CA LEU A 426 -13.20 -17.82 6.36
C LEU A 426 -13.28 -18.15 4.87
N TYR A 427 -12.53 -17.43 4.04
CA TYR A 427 -12.51 -17.65 2.59
C TYR A 427 -11.83 -18.98 2.23
N LEU A 428 -12.47 -19.75 1.34
CA LEU A 428 -11.99 -21.05 0.89
C LEU A 428 -11.24 -20.99 -0.45
N GLY A 429 -11.54 -19.98 -1.27
CA GLY A 429 -11.06 -19.87 -2.64
C GLY A 429 -12.19 -19.99 -3.67
N LEU A 430 -11.79 -20.21 -4.92
CA LEU A 430 -12.70 -20.45 -6.04
C LEU A 430 -12.99 -21.95 -6.23
N THR A 431 -14.23 -22.27 -6.54
CA THR A 431 -14.63 -23.56 -7.13
C THR A 431 -14.02 -23.77 -8.52
N ASP A 432 -14.22 -24.96 -9.10
CA ASP A 432 -13.86 -25.32 -10.47
C ASP A 432 -14.55 -24.47 -11.55
N ASP A 433 -15.79 -24.06 -11.35
CA ASP A 433 -16.55 -23.11 -12.18
C ASP A 433 -16.26 -21.62 -11.86
N GLY A 434 -15.43 -21.35 -10.85
CA GLY A 434 -14.96 -19.99 -10.54
C GLY A 434 -15.85 -19.20 -9.59
N THR A 435 -16.70 -19.86 -8.81
CA THR A 435 -17.54 -19.25 -7.77
C THR A 435 -16.73 -19.07 -6.47
N PRO A 436 -16.70 -17.88 -5.85
CA PRO A 436 -15.99 -17.65 -4.59
C PRO A 436 -16.78 -18.19 -3.40
N MET A 437 -16.14 -18.99 -2.53
CA MET A 437 -16.80 -19.67 -1.41
C MET A 437 -16.16 -19.34 -0.06
N ALA A 438 -16.93 -19.47 1.01
CA ALA A 438 -16.46 -19.35 2.39
C ALA A 438 -17.06 -20.42 3.31
N ILE A 439 -16.34 -20.77 4.38
CA ILE A 439 -16.86 -21.54 5.52
C ILE A 439 -17.07 -20.61 6.71
N HIS A 440 -18.23 -20.71 7.37
CA HIS A 440 -18.59 -19.82 8.47
C HIS A 440 -19.72 -20.39 9.32
N SER A 441 -19.79 -19.97 10.59
CA SER A 441 -20.94 -20.23 11.46
C SER A 441 -21.93 -19.08 11.40
N PHE A 442 -23.16 -19.34 11.00
CA PHE A 442 -24.18 -18.30 10.87
C PHE A 442 -25.59 -18.80 11.16
N SER A 443 -26.44 -17.88 11.62
CA SER A 443 -27.83 -18.15 11.96
C SER A 443 -28.76 -18.07 10.76
N GLU A 444 -28.69 -16.98 9.98
CA GLU A 444 -29.69 -16.69 8.95
C GLU A 444 -29.16 -15.91 7.73
N TYR A 445 -29.84 -16.09 6.60
CA TYR A 445 -29.78 -15.23 5.41
C TYR A 445 -31.19 -14.89 4.92
N LEU A 446 -31.31 -13.95 3.97
CA LEU A 446 -32.57 -13.60 3.32
C LEU A 446 -32.58 -14.13 1.89
N GLU A 447 -33.72 -14.63 1.43
CA GLU A 447 -33.94 -15.17 0.09
C GLU A 447 -35.14 -14.47 -0.56
N PRO A 448 -35.04 -13.98 -1.80
CA PRO A 448 -36.18 -13.40 -2.52
C PRO A 448 -37.24 -14.46 -2.84
N CYS A 449 -38.52 -14.13 -2.67
CA CYS A 449 -39.59 -15.04 -3.05
C CYS A 449 -39.84 -15.02 -4.58
N PRO A 450 -40.08 -16.19 -5.23
CA PRO A 450 -40.12 -16.31 -6.70
C PRO A 450 -41.16 -15.44 -7.44
N ASP A 451 -42.31 -15.17 -6.82
CA ASP A 451 -43.47 -14.54 -7.49
C ASP A 451 -43.43 -13.00 -7.47
N GLY A 452 -42.41 -12.38 -6.86
CA GLY A 452 -42.24 -10.93 -6.83
C GLY A 452 -43.15 -10.18 -5.85
N ALA A 453 -42.90 -8.88 -5.69
CA ALA A 453 -43.52 -8.03 -4.68
C ALA A 453 -45.03 -7.83 -4.85
N THR A 454 -45.82 -8.17 -3.84
CA THR A 454 -47.06 -7.43 -3.53
C THR A 454 -46.70 -6.15 -2.77
N ASP A 455 -47.21 -5.01 -3.23
CA ASP A 455 -47.11 -3.69 -2.56
C ASP A 455 -45.69 -3.09 -2.40
N GLY A 456 -44.77 -3.42 -3.30
CA GLY A 456 -43.55 -2.61 -3.54
C GLY A 456 -42.38 -2.82 -2.59
N ALA A 457 -42.51 -3.73 -1.61
CA ALA A 457 -41.38 -4.35 -0.92
C ALA A 457 -41.15 -5.75 -1.51
N ALA A 458 -39.90 -6.14 -1.74
CA ALA A 458 -39.61 -7.52 -2.11
C ALA A 458 -40.14 -8.47 -1.03
N ALA A 459 -40.97 -9.42 -1.42
CA ALA A 459 -41.41 -10.47 -0.51
C ALA A 459 -40.22 -11.40 -0.29
N GLU A 460 -39.80 -11.60 0.96
CA GLU A 460 -38.56 -12.29 1.32
C GLU A 460 -38.79 -13.37 2.36
N THR A 461 -38.12 -14.50 2.19
CA THR A 461 -38.04 -15.58 3.18
C THR A 461 -36.77 -15.43 3.99
N ARG A 462 -36.88 -15.44 5.33
CA ARG A 462 -35.70 -15.62 6.19
C ARG A 462 -35.35 -17.10 6.29
N ARG A 463 -34.11 -17.46 5.93
CA ARG A 463 -33.62 -18.84 5.95
C ARG A 463 -32.72 -19.08 7.15
N ARG A 464 -33.09 -20.02 8.02
CA ARG A 464 -32.32 -20.42 9.21
C ARG A 464 -31.32 -21.52 8.88
N ALA A 465 -30.03 -21.19 8.88
CA ALA A 465 -28.93 -22.14 8.74
C ALA A 465 -28.54 -22.76 10.09
N ASP A 466 -28.39 -21.90 11.12
CA ASP A 466 -28.07 -22.22 12.51
C ASP A 466 -26.92 -23.23 12.72
N ARG A 467 -25.87 -23.16 11.88
CA ARG A 467 -24.70 -24.07 11.91
C ARG A 467 -23.44 -23.46 11.28
N VAL A 468 -22.32 -24.15 11.44
CA VAL A 468 -21.14 -24.03 10.55
C VAL A 468 -21.44 -24.71 9.21
N ASP A 469 -21.38 -23.96 8.10
CA ASP A 469 -21.50 -24.53 6.75
C ASP A 469 -20.61 -23.80 5.73
N VAL A 470 -20.56 -24.35 4.52
CA VAL A 470 -19.97 -23.72 3.34
C VAL A 470 -21.06 -23.02 2.54
N SER A 471 -20.83 -21.77 2.11
CA SER A 471 -21.66 -21.07 1.11
C SER A 471 -20.80 -20.43 0.03
N ASP A 472 -21.40 -20.09 -1.10
CA ASP A 472 -20.87 -19.03 -1.97
C ASP A 472 -20.93 -17.65 -1.27
N LEU A 473 -20.38 -16.63 -1.93
CA LEU A 473 -20.51 -15.24 -1.51
C LEU A 473 -21.69 -14.50 -2.15
N ASP A 474 -22.40 -15.11 -3.09
CA ASP A 474 -23.59 -14.53 -3.72
C ASP A 474 -24.88 -14.76 -2.90
N LEU A 475 -24.81 -15.59 -1.85
CA LEU A 475 -25.93 -15.95 -0.98
C LEU A 475 -26.64 -14.70 -0.43
N GLY A 476 -27.92 -14.56 -0.77
CA GLY A 476 -28.74 -13.39 -0.47
C GLY A 476 -28.86 -12.37 -1.59
N ALA A 477 -28.26 -12.61 -2.76
CA ALA A 477 -28.44 -11.81 -3.97
C ALA A 477 -29.93 -11.57 -4.28
N GLY A 478 -30.25 -10.34 -4.68
CA GLY A 478 -31.62 -9.90 -4.96
C GLY A 478 -32.51 -9.65 -3.73
N SER A 479 -32.04 -9.93 -2.50
CA SER A 479 -32.74 -9.57 -1.26
C SER A 479 -32.45 -8.12 -0.85
N SER A 480 -33.25 -7.59 0.07
CA SER A 480 -33.11 -6.26 0.69
C SER A 480 -31.77 -5.99 1.36
N LYS A 481 -30.99 -7.02 1.66
CA LYS A 481 -29.63 -6.92 2.22
C LYS A 481 -28.54 -7.01 1.15
N GLY A 482 -28.83 -7.54 -0.04
CA GLY A 482 -27.82 -7.97 -1.01
C GLY A 482 -27.10 -9.26 -0.62
N SER A 483 -26.26 -9.73 -1.53
CA SER A 483 -25.34 -10.85 -1.37
C SER A 483 -24.28 -10.61 -0.28
N PHE A 484 -23.59 -11.66 0.17
CA PHE A 484 -22.44 -11.46 1.04
C PHE A 484 -21.32 -10.65 0.36
N LEU A 485 -21.01 -10.89 -0.92
CA LEU A 485 -19.94 -10.23 -1.66
C LEU A 485 -20.12 -8.71 -1.71
N GLU A 486 -21.32 -8.25 -2.06
CA GLU A 486 -21.69 -6.82 -2.07
C GLU A 486 -21.43 -6.19 -0.69
N ARG A 487 -21.75 -6.91 0.39
CA ARG A 487 -21.69 -6.45 1.78
C ARG A 487 -20.31 -6.53 2.44
N ILE A 488 -19.28 -7.11 1.79
CA ILE A 488 -17.94 -7.16 2.38
C ILE A 488 -17.33 -5.75 2.44
N GLU A 489 -16.94 -5.39 3.66
CA GLU A 489 -16.30 -4.12 4.00
C GLU A 489 -14.79 -4.28 4.11
N ARG A 490 -14.31 -5.46 4.50
CA ARG A 490 -12.88 -5.69 4.78
C ARG A 490 -12.44 -7.12 4.53
N PHE A 491 -11.25 -7.25 3.95
CA PHE A 491 -10.48 -8.50 3.93
C PHE A 491 -9.37 -8.44 5.00
N THR A 492 -9.09 -9.56 5.65
CA THR A 492 -8.03 -9.67 6.67
C THR A 492 -7.16 -10.87 6.37
N VAL A 493 -5.85 -10.68 6.20
CA VAL A 493 -4.95 -11.72 5.70
C VAL A 493 -3.98 -12.17 6.79
N PHE A 494 -3.91 -13.48 7.02
CA PHE A 494 -2.91 -14.14 7.86
C PHE A 494 -1.91 -14.86 6.97
N GLY A 495 -0.69 -14.32 6.90
CA GLY A 495 0.38 -14.88 6.07
C GLY A 495 1.46 -13.87 5.72
N ARG A 496 1.91 -13.93 4.46
CA ARG A 496 3.05 -13.18 3.91
C ARG A 496 2.72 -11.69 3.72
N ALA A 497 3.73 -10.89 3.40
CA ALA A 497 3.55 -9.47 3.09
C ALA A 497 2.70 -9.23 1.81
N PRO A 498 2.01 -8.08 1.69
CA PRO A 498 1.06 -7.81 0.61
C PRO A 498 1.67 -7.89 -0.79
N GLY A 499 2.94 -7.48 -0.94
CA GLY A 499 3.61 -7.32 -2.23
C GLY A 499 2.93 -6.36 -3.20
N THR A 500 3.43 -6.33 -4.43
CA THR A 500 3.08 -5.36 -5.49
C THR A 500 1.58 -5.22 -5.75
N ASP A 501 0.86 -6.35 -5.85
CA ASP A 501 -0.57 -6.39 -6.20
C ASP A 501 -1.45 -5.63 -5.19
N LEU A 502 -1.02 -5.58 -3.92
CA LEU A 502 -1.81 -5.11 -2.79
C LEU A 502 -1.17 -3.95 -2.02
N ALA A 503 0.06 -3.54 -2.36
CA ALA A 503 0.84 -2.57 -1.59
C ALA A 503 0.14 -1.21 -1.38
N GLY A 504 -0.72 -0.78 -2.33
CA GLY A 504 -1.49 0.47 -2.22
C GLY A 504 -2.87 0.31 -1.56
N ALA A 505 -3.34 -0.92 -1.36
CA ALA A 505 -4.66 -1.22 -0.78
C ALA A 505 -4.58 -1.84 0.63
N ALA A 506 -3.38 -2.28 1.06
CA ALA A 506 -3.18 -3.02 2.30
C ALA A 506 -2.67 -2.16 3.47
N GLU A 507 -3.45 -2.14 4.55
CA GLU A 507 -3.03 -1.63 5.85
C GLU A 507 -2.29 -2.74 6.62
N LEU A 508 -0.97 -2.61 6.80
CA LEU A 508 -0.18 -3.51 7.64
C LEU A 508 -0.56 -3.38 9.12
N ARG A 509 -0.47 -4.46 9.90
CA ARG A 509 -0.48 -4.36 11.37
C ARG A 509 0.76 -3.59 11.87
N ALA A 510 0.68 -3.09 13.10
CA ALA A 510 1.87 -2.67 13.83
C ALA A 510 2.88 -3.83 13.94
N ALA A 511 4.17 -3.51 13.95
CA ALA A 511 5.22 -4.48 14.27
C ALA A 511 5.29 -4.73 15.78
N ALA A 512 5.63 -5.96 16.17
CA ALA A 512 5.97 -6.23 17.56
C ALA A 512 7.32 -5.57 17.89
N PRO A 513 7.51 -5.03 19.12
CA PRO A 513 8.75 -4.36 19.48
C PRO A 513 9.95 -5.30 19.30
N VAL A 514 10.86 -4.97 18.39
CA VAL A 514 11.91 -5.88 17.90
C VAL A 514 12.89 -6.28 18.99
N ASP A 515 13.21 -7.56 19.10
CA ASP A 515 14.12 -8.08 20.12
C ASP A 515 15.58 -7.73 19.76
N LEU A 516 16.38 -7.38 20.77
CA LEU A 516 17.76 -6.94 20.56
C LEU A 516 18.70 -8.15 20.41
N PRO A 517 19.47 -8.25 19.32
CA PRO A 517 20.45 -9.32 19.18
C PRO A 517 21.52 -9.26 20.28
N ALA A 518 21.73 -10.38 20.97
CA ALA A 518 22.72 -10.51 22.03
C ALA A 518 24.14 -10.57 21.46
N GLY A 519 25.07 -9.82 22.06
CA GLY A 519 26.49 -9.85 21.70
C GLY A 519 26.73 -9.56 20.22
N ASP A 520 27.53 -10.40 19.57
CA ASP A 520 27.97 -10.22 18.17
C ASP A 520 26.91 -10.63 17.12
N ALA A 521 25.70 -11.04 17.54
CA ALA A 521 24.60 -11.39 16.62
C ALA A 521 23.91 -10.17 15.98
N CYS A 522 24.36 -8.95 16.27
CA CYS A 522 23.86 -7.73 15.64
C CYS A 522 24.64 -7.45 14.35
N ASP A 523 24.10 -7.87 13.21
CA ASP A 523 24.73 -7.72 11.90
C ASP A 523 23.71 -7.32 10.81
N ASP A 524 24.22 -6.83 9.68
CA ASP A 524 23.46 -6.45 8.50
C ASP A 524 24.14 -6.93 7.20
N SER A 525 23.37 -7.03 6.10
CA SER A 525 23.80 -7.68 4.86
C SER A 525 23.74 -6.72 3.66
N THR A 526 24.21 -7.17 2.49
CA THR A 526 23.99 -6.44 1.23
C THR A 526 22.51 -6.45 0.80
N ASP A 527 21.71 -7.37 1.34
CA ASP A 527 20.30 -7.54 0.98
C ASP A 527 19.39 -6.69 1.89
N VAL A 528 19.83 -6.40 3.11
CA VAL A 528 19.23 -5.46 4.07
C VAL A 528 20.34 -4.75 4.83
N ARG A 529 20.56 -3.46 4.60
CA ARG A 529 21.70 -2.70 5.16
C ARG A 529 21.24 -1.48 5.96
N VAL A 530 21.90 -1.23 7.09
CA VAL A 530 21.73 0.00 7.89
C VAL A 530 22.83 1.01 7.56
N PHE A 531 22.43 2.15 7.04
CA PHE A 531 23.26 3.31 6.74
C PHE A 531 23.03 4.44 7.75
N ARG A 532 23.97 5.40 7.77
CA ARG A 532 23.92 6.58 8.64
C ARG A 532 24.47 7.82 7.96
N SER A 533 23.89 8.97 8.27
CA SER A 533 24.37 10.29 7.87
C SER A 533 24.36 11.24 9.09
N PRO A 534 25.39 12.08 9.32
CA PRO A 534 26.60 12.23 8.51
C PRO A 534 27.55 11.02 8.59
N ARG A 535 28.53 10.96 7.68
CA ARG A 535 29.52 9.88 7.55
C ARG A 535 30.23 9.55 8.87
N VAL A 536 30.48 10.59 9.66
CA VAL A 536 30.99 10.51 11.03
C VAL A 536 29.94 11.17 11.95
N PRO A 537 28.97 10.41 12.47
CA PRO A 537 27.95 10.94 13.36
C PRO A 537 28.56 11.66 14.57
N ASN A 538 27.91 12.73 15.01
CA ASN A 538 28.33 13.47 16.19
C ASN A 538 27.14 14.13 16.90
N ALA A 539 27.34 14.57 18.14
CA ALA A 539 26.29 15.10 19.01
C ALA A 539 25.91 16.58 18.79
N VAL A 540 26.40 17.21 17.72
CA VAL A 540 26.03 18.58 17.32
C VAL A 540 25.08 18.56 16.11
N ASP A 541 25.36 17.69 15.14
CA ASP A 541 24.61 17.63 13.89
C ASP A 541 23.52 16.53 13.92
N PRO A 542 22.38 16.70 13.22
CA PRO A 542 21.33 15.69 13.17
C PRO A 542 21.82 14.36 12.59
N LEU A 543 21.50 13.25 13.28
CA LEU A 543 21.75 11.89 12.82
C LEU A 543 20.53 11.39 12.02
N ARG A 544 20.76 10.92 10.79
CA ARG A 544 19.81 10.10 10.02
C ARG A 544 20.26 8.65 10.05
N VAL A 545 19.35 7.74 10.34
CA VAL A 545 19.53 6.28 10.18
C VAL A 545 18.59 5.82 9.08
N ILE A 546 19.11 5.05 8.11
CA ILE A 546 18.41 4.65 6.89
C ILE A 546 18.60 3.14 6.72
N VAL A 547 17.55 2.39 6.44
CA VAL A 547 17.60 0.95 6.17
C VAL A 547 16.92 0.66 4.84
N THR A 548 17.59 -0.05 3.94
CA THR A 548 17.09 -0.36 2.59
C THR A 548 17.14 -1.87 2.30
N THR A 549 16.17 -2.38 1.54
CA THR A 549 16.16 -3.76 1.00
C THR A 549 15.26 -3.91 -0.23
N ALA A 550 15.62 -4.78 -1.18
CA ALA A 550 14.72 -5.16 -2.27
C ALA A 550 13.55 -6.08 -1.83
N ARG A 551 13.58 -6.65 -0.62
CA ARG A 551 12.59 -7.64 -0.15
C ARG A 551 11.41 -6.97 0.58
N ASP A 552 10.18 -7.36 0.27
CA ASP A 552 9.01 -6.99 1.09
C ASP A 552 9.01 -7.80 2.39
N VAL A 553 9.55 -7.20 3.46
CA VAL A 553 9.65 -7.82 4.79
C VAL A 553 8.35 -7.68 5.61
N GLY A 554 7.29 -7.08 5.06
CA GLY A 554 6.01 -6.91 5.76
C GLY A 554 6.08 -5.94 6.96
N PRO A 555 5.30 -6.19 8.04
CA PRO A 555 5.40 -5.38 9.26
C PRO A 555 6.80 -5.44 9.87
N VAL A 556 7.41 -4.28 10.14
CA VAL A 556 8.69 -4.12 10.86
C VAL A 556 8.74 -2.77 11.60
N GLU A 557 9.45 -2.73 12.74
CA GLU A 557 9.86 -1.55 13.50
C GLU A 557 11.32 -1.20 13.14
N LEU A 558 11.62 0.10 12.97
CA LEU A 558 13.00 0.61 13.02
C LEU A 558 13.28 1.14 14.44
N ALA A 559 13.87 0.31 15.29
CA ALA A 559 14.21 0.68 16.66
C ALA A 559 15.60 1.32 16.73
N LEU A 560 15.70 2.52 17.31
CA LEU A 560 16.96 3.19 17.62
C LEU A 560 17.19 3.20 19.13
N LEU A 561 18.38 2.79 19.56
CA LEU A 561 18.79 2.76 20.97
C LEU A 561 19.97 3.70 21.21
N ASP A 562 19.85 4.53 22.24
CA ASP A 562 20.91 5.44 22.68
C ASP A 562 22.01 4.72 23.51
N PRO A 563 23.13 5.41 23.83
CA PRO A 563 24.25 4.79 24.54
C PRO A 563 23.96 4.33 25.97
N ASP A 564 22.82 4.74 26.55
CA ASP A 564 22.34 4.26 27.84
C ASP A 564 21.42 3.02 27.68
N GLY A 565 21.19 2.56 26.44
CA GLY A 565 20.37 1.39 26.09
C GLY A 565 18.87 1.70 25.96
N ASN A 566 18.46 2.97 25.95
CA ASN A 566 17.04 3.33 25.87
C ASN A 566 16.58 3.41 24.41
N ARG A 567 15.44 2.78 24.10
CA ARG A 567 14.74 3.00 22.83
C ARG A 567 14.33 4.47 22.70
N ARG A 568 14.58 5.07 21.55
CA ARG A 568 14.19 6.44 21.22
C ARG A 568 12.88 6.43 20.45
N THR A 569 11.91 7.21 20.91
CA THR A 569 10.77 7.60 20.08
C THR A 569 11.28 8.57 19.01
N VAL A 570 11.10 8.17 17.75
CA VAL A 570 11.45 8.94 16.55
C VAL A 570 10.36 8.74 15.52
N ASP A 571 10.14 9.73 14.66
CA ASP A 571 9.28 9.55 13.49
C ASP A 571 10.05 8.72 12.46
N VAL A 572 9.45 7.59 12.05
CA VAL A 572 10.01 6.67 11.05
C VAL A 572 9.27 6.87 9.75
N HIS A 573 9.96 7.39 8.75
CA HIS A 573 9.48 7.54 7.39
C HIS A 573 9.67 6.22 6.64
N ARG A 574 8.70 5.88 5.78
CA ARG A 574 8.73 4.69 4.91
C ARG A 574 8.55 5.13 3.46
N LEU A 575 9.35 4.58 2.55
CA LEU A 575 9.21 4.77 1.11
C LEU A 575 8.65 3.52 0.43
N GLY A 576 8.37 3.63 -0.88
CA GLY A 576 7.82 2.56 -1.70
C GLY A 576 8.80 1.39 -1.87
N GLY A 577 8.53 0.54 -2.87
CA GLY A 577 9.48 -0.53 -3.21
C GLY A 577 9.07 -1.35 -4.44
N PRO A 578 9.98 -2.24 -4.88
CA PRO A 578 11.38 -2.36 -4.44
C PRO A 578 12.25 -1.17 -4.92
N PRO A 579 13.27 -0.73 -4.13
CA PRO A 579 13.62 -1.20 -2.79
C PRO A 579 12.83 -0.51 -1.68
N TYR A 580 12.40 -1.29 -0.70
CA TYR A 580 11.75 -0.82 0.52
C TYR A 580 12.73 -0.11 1.44
N THR A 581 12.36 1.08 1.89
CA THR A 581 13.21 1.92 2.75
C THR A 581 12.47 2.38 4.01
N TRP A 582 13.17 2.35 5.13
CA TRP A 582 12.78 3.01 6.40
C TRP A 582 13.88 3.96 6.80
N TRP A 583 13.55 5.19 7.20
CA TRP A 583 14.54 6.10 7.75
C TRP A 583 13.97 6.97 8.88
N ALA A 584 14.84 7.40 9.78
CA ALA A 584 14.49 8.23 10.93
C ALA A 584 15.56 9.28 11.20
N ARG A 585 15.14 10.43 11.75
CA ARG A 585 15.98 11.56 12.12
C ARG A 585 16.05 11.73 13.64
N VAL A 586 17.25 12.00 14.15
CA VAL A 586 17.53 12.35 15.54
C VAL A 586 18.24 13.70 15.55
N ASP A 587 17.53 14.78 15.89
CA ASP A 587 18.06 16.16 15.86
C ASP A 587 19.22 16.44 16.82
N SER A 588 19.36 15.65 17.88
CA SER A 588 20.38 15.87 18.91
C SER A 588 20.78 14.52 19.52
N PRO A 589 21.60 13.73 18.80
CA PRO A 589 21.99 12.39 19.26
C PRO A 589 22.99 12.50 20.41
N ALA A 590 22.82 11.69 21.46
CA ALA A 590 23.79 11.53 22.53
C ALA A 590 25.10 10.92 22.01
N ALA A 591 26.24 11.38 22.52
CA ALA A 591 27.55 10.82 22.14
C ALA A 591 27.81 9.47 22.84
N GLY A 592 28.20 8.45 22.07
CA GLY A 592 28.42 7.08 22.50
C GLY A 592 28.03 6.07 21.42
N GLU A 593 28.00 4.79 21.76
CA GLU A 593 27.53 3.73 20.84
C GLU A 593 26.00 3.74 20.73
N TRP A 594 25.48 3.77 19.51
CA TRP A 594 24.07 3.58 19.19
C TRP A 594 23.84 2.21 18.58
N THR A 595 22.65 1.64 18.79
CA THR A 595 22.20 0.44 18.06
C THR A 595 20.95 0.78 17.25
N ALA A 596 20.93 0.41 15.98
CA ALA A 596 19.77 0.47 15.11
C ALA A 596 19.36 -0.95 14.72
N VAL A 597 18.07 -1.28 14.81
CA VAL A 597 17.52 -2.62 14.51
C VAL A 597 16.26 -2.47 13.65
N LEU A 598 16.18 -3.21 12.55
CA LEU A 598 14.95 -3.39 11.77
C LEU A 598 14.40 -4.81 12.01
N GLY A 599 13.14 -4.94 12.42
CA GLY A 599 12.52 -6.25 12.61
C GLY A 599 11.13 -6.23 13.25
N ASP A 600 10.61 -7.40 13.58
CA ASP A 600 9.25 -7.63 14.07
C ASP A 600 9.30 -8.70 15.16
N GLY A 601 9.31 -8.26 16.42
CA GLY A 601 9.55 -9.14 17.57
C GLY A 601 10.88 -9.89 17.45
N SER A 602 10.85 -11.22 17.52
CA SER A 602 12.06 -12.06 17.42
C SER A 602 12.70 -12.10 16.02
N ARG A 603 11.98 -11.67 14.98
CA ARG A 603 12.49 -11.61 13.60
C ARG A 603 13.27 -10.32 13.36
N VAL A 604 14.59 -10.40 13.41
CA VAL A 604 15.50 -9.29 13.06
C VAL A 604 15.92 -9.42 11.59
N GLU A 605 15.65 -8.39 10.79
CA GLU A 605 16.03 -8.32 9.37
C GLU A 605 17.39 -7.62 9.16
N ALA A 606 17.74 -6.65 10.02
CA ALA A 606 19.06 -6.03 10.07
C ALA A 606 19.36 -5.40 11.44
N CYS A 607 20.62 -5.41 11.87
CA CYS A 607 21.07 -4.76 13.09
C CYS A 607 22.45 -4.13 12.91
N ARG A 608 22.65 -2.91 13.41
CA ARG A 608 23.95 -2.22 13.32
C ARG A 608 24.26 -1.41 14.57
N ARG A 609 25.46 -1.58 15.11
CA ARG A 609 26.04 -0.69 16.13
C ARG A 609 26.98 0.34 15.50
N PHE A 610 26.99 1.57 16.00
CA PHE A 610 27.85 2.65 15.51
C PHE A 610 28.08 3.77 16.55
N ASP A 611 29.26 4.37 16.53
CA ASP A 611 29.60 5.50 17.41
C ASP A 611 29.08 6.86 16.92
N VAL A 612 28.58 7.66 17.86
CA VAL A 612 28.33 9.10 17.74
C VAL A 612 29.41 9.86 18.53
N ALA A 613 30.21 10.67 17.83
CA ALA A 613 31.27 11.47 18.44
C ALA A 613 30.73 12.66 19.25
N ARG A 614 31.52 13.20 20.20
CA ARG A 614 31.10 14.40 20.97
C ARG A 614 31.08 15.69 20.16
N HIS A 615 31.89 15.78 19.11
CA HIS A 615 32.07 16.97 18.28
C HIS A 615 32.26 16.55 16.82
N PRO A 616 31.90 17.40 15.84
CA PRO A 616 32.23 17.18 14.44
C PRO A 616 33.74 16.99 14.25
N ARG A 617 34.13 16.17 13.27
CA ARG A 617 35.54 16.13 12.85
C ARG A 617 35.88 17.43 12.11
N ARG A 618 37.11 17.91 12.29
CA ARG A 618 37.63 19.00 11.49
C ARG A 618 37.85 18.53 10.04
N ALA A 619 37.42 19.33 9.07
CA ALA A 619 37.73 19.09 7.66
C ALA A 619 39.25 18.92 7.44
N GLU A 620 39.62 17.88 6.71
CA GLU A 620 40.99 17.66 6.24
C GLU A 620 41.16 18.34 4.86
N LEU A 621 42.34 18.91 4.58
CA LEU A 621 42.59 19.59 3.31
C LEU A 621 42.83 18.57 2.19
N HIS A 622 42.24 18.80 1.02
CA HIS A 622 42.42 17.89 -0.11
C HIS A 622 43.85 18.01 -0.66
N PRO A 623 44.64 16.91 -0.78
CA PRO A 623 45.97 16.97 -1.37
C PRO A 623 45.90 17.43 -2.83
N ALA A 624 46.86 18.25 -3.26
CA ALA A 624 46.80 18.89 -4.57
C ALA A 624 46.92 17.91 -5.75
N ASP A 625 47.75 16.86 -5.60
CA ASP A 625 47.95 15.81 -6.61
C ASP A 625 47.00 14.60 -6.40
N ALA A 626 45.99 14.71 -5.54
CA ALA A 626 45.02 13.63 -5.32
C ALA A 626 43.89 13.67 -6.37
N PRO A 627 43.34 12.49 -6.75
CA PRO A 627 42.14 12.44 -7.57
C PRO A 627 40.93 13.06 -6.85
N PRO A 628 39.90 13.55 -7.57
CA PRO A 628 38.70 14.18 -7.00
C PRO A 628 38.08 13.44 -5.82
N TRP A 629 38.10 12.10 -5.85
CA TRP A 629 38.11 11.28 -4.64
C TRP A 629 38.69 9.90 -4.94
N ARG A 630 39.14 9.20 -3.89
CA ARG A 630 39.48 7.77 -3.96
C ARG A 630 38.28 6.92 -3.55
N PRO A 631 37.92 5.86 -4.29
CA PRO A 631 36.87 4.93 -3.89
C PRO A 631 37.16 4.27 -2.53
N VAL A 632 36.12 4.17 -1.70
CA VAL A 632 36.10 3.52 -0.38
C VAL A 632 34.97 2.50 -0.33
N TRP A 633 33.77 2.90 -0.76
CA TRP A 633 32.62 2.02 -0.97
C TRP A 633 32.61 1.45 -2.39
N ARG A 634 31.78 0.44 -2.62
CA ARG A 634 31.55 -0.20 -3.92
C ARG A 634 30.10 -0.05 -4.32
N TRP A 635 29.84 -0.07 -5.62
CA TRP A 635 28.51 -0.42 -6.12
C TRP A 635 28.31 -1.91 -5.87
N GLU A 636 27.36 -2.20 -4.99
CA GLU A 636 26.88 -3.52 -4.52
C GLU A 636 25.35 -3.34 -4.29
N HIS A 637 24.60 -4.40 -3.99
CA HIS A 637 23.13 -4.34 -3.91
C HIS A 637 22.60 -3.33 -2.88
N ASP A 638 23.30 -3.16 -1.75
CA ASP A 638 22.91 -2.22 -0.68
C ASP A 638 23.14 -0.75 -1.08
N THR A 639 24.25 -0.43 -1.73
CA THR A 639 24.56 0.95 -2.15
C THR A 639 23.73 1.41 -3.35
N ASP A 640 23.32 0.50 -4.25
CA ASP A 640 22.38 0.82 -5.32
C ASP A 640 20.95 0.99 -4.77
N ASN A 641 20.53 0.16 -3.80
CA ASN A 641 19.27 0.37 -3.06
C ASN A 641 19.27 1.70 -2.30
N LEU A 642 20.39 2.12 -1.71
CA LEU A 642 20.52 3.44 -1.07
C LEU A 642 20.49 4.59 -2.09
N TYR A 643 21.00 4.40 -3.32
CA TYR A 643 20.86 5.40 -4.38
C TYR A 643 19.40 5.58 -4.80
N ALA A 644 18.68 4.48 -4.96
CA ALA A 644 17.24 4.51 -5.24
C ALA A 644 16.47 5.24 -4.13
N ALA A 645 16.70 4.86 -2.87
CA ALA A 645 16.12 5.54 -1.70
C ALA A 645 16.43 7.05 -1.64
N PHE A 646 17.67 7.44 -1.98
CA PHE A 646 18.07 8.85 -2.08
C PHE A 646 17.29 9.59 -3.17
N VAL A 647 17.17 9.01 -4.37
CA VAL A 647 16.40 9.63 -5.47
C VAL A 647 14.91 9.71 -5.12
N GLU A 648 14.34 8.66 -4.51
CA GLU A 648 12.93 8.66 -4.11
C GLU A 648 12.62 9.69 -3.03
N GLN A 649 13.41 9.76 -1.95
CA GLN A 649 13.20 10.77 -0.91
C GLN A 649 13.37 12.20 -1.45
N LEU A 650 14.35 12.42 -2.35
CA LEU A 650 14.65 13.74 -2.88
C LEU A 650 13.45 14.34 -3.61
N PHE A 651 12.71 13.51 -4.36
CA PHE A 651 11.53 13.89 -5.15
C PHE A 651 10.20 13.42 -4.54
N HIS A 652 10.19 13.04 -3.27
CA HIS A 652 9.01 12.51 -2.58
C HIS A 652 7.92 13.58 -2.46
N GLU A 653 6.69 13.22 -2.82
CA GLU A 653 5.46 13.95 -2.44
C GLU A 653 4.37 12.91 -2.20
N PRO A 654 3.65 12.93 -1.06
CA PRO A 654 2.74 11.85 -0.67
C PRO A 654 1.60 11.55 -1.66
N ALA A 655 1.09 12.56 -2.36
CA ALA A 655 -0.12 12.46 -3.19
C ALA A 655 0.16 12.27 -4.71
N GLY A 656 1.40 11.99 -5.11
CA GLY A 656 1.72 11.73 -6.53
C GLY A 656 1.70 12.95 -7.48
N GLU A 657 1.44 14.15 -6.96
CA GLU A 657 1.35 15.44 -7.69
C GLU A 657 2.49 15.74 -8.68
N ASP A 658 2.19 16.35 -9.83
CA ASP A 658 3.18 16.90 -10.78
C ASP A 658 3.73 18.24 -10.24
N VAL A 659 4.82 18.18 -9.46
CA VAL A 659 5.51 19.36 -8.90
C VAL A 659 6.64 19.84 -9.81
N THR A 660 6.96 21.14 -9.80
CA THR A 660 8.15 21.69 -10.47
C THR A 660 8.85 22.70 -9.55
N TRP A 661 10.14 22.48 -9.32
CA TRP A 661 11.02 23.27 -8.48
C TRP A 661 11.85 24.25 -9.33
N PRO A 662 12.22 25.43 -8.80
CA PRO A 662 12.94 26.44 -9.56
C PRO A 662 14.37 26.00 -9.93
N ASP A 663 15.00 25.15 -9.12
CA ASP A 663 16.33 24.60 -9.33
C ASP A 663 16.54 23.29 -8.55
N LEU A 664 17.62 22.57 -8.84
CA LEU A 664 18.02 21.36 -8.10
C LEU A 664 18.49 21.69 -6.66
N GLN A 665 18.99 22.90 -6.40
CA GLN A 665 19.50 23.28 -5.08
C GLN A 665 18.38 23.34 -4.03
N THR A 666 17.19 23.74 -4.45
CA THR A 666 15.96 23.76 -3.63
C THR A 666 15.68 22.38 -3.03
N LEU A 667 15.96 21.31 -3.76
CA LEU A 667 15.81 19.93 -3.30
C LEU A 667 17.00 19.48 -2.43
N LEU A 668 18.24 19.77 -2.85
CA LEU A 668 19.43 19.31 -2.15
C LEU A 668 19.65 19.98 -0.78
N ARG A 669 19.20 21.23 -0.61
CA ARG A 669 19.25 21.98 0.67
C ARG A 669 18.16 21.58 1.66
N ASP A 670 17.12 20.87 1.23
CA ASP A 670 16.05 20.44 2.13
C ASP A 670 16.52 19.22 2.95
N PRO A 671 16.70 19.34 4.28
CA PRO A 671 17.20 18.26 5.11
C PRO A 671 16.18 17.11 5.30
N GLU A 672 14.92 17.29 4.91
CA GLU A 672 13.88 16.25 4.91
C GLU A 672 13.80 15.50 3.58
N ARG A 673 14.32 16.07 2.48
CA ARG A 673 14.39 15.43 1.16
C ARG A 673 15.73 14.76 0.91
N ASN A 674 16.81 15.39 1.35
CA ASN A 674 18.15 14.89 1.11
C ASN A 674 18.62 13.97 2.25
N LEU A 675 18.48 12.64 2.05
CA LEU A 675 18.97 11.62 2.99
C LEU A 675 20.47 11.75 3.33
N LEU A 676 21.26 12.35 2.42
CA LEU A 676 22.69 12.60 2.57
C LEU A 676 23.00 14.09 2.81
N HIS A 677 22.05 14.87 3.34
CA HIS A 677 22.26 16.27 3.69
C HIS A 677 23.38 16.41 4.74
N ASP A 678 24.36 17.25 4.43
CA ASP A 678 25.61 17.50 5.17
C ASP A 678 26.36 16.21 5.56
N HIS A 679 26.30 15.18 4.70
CA HIS A 679 26.95 13.88 4.94
C HIS A 679 28.45 14.00 5.23
N LEU A 680 29.15 14.97 4.63
CA LEU A 680 30.58 15.18 4.84
C LEU A 680 30.89 16.08 6.05
N GLY A 681 29.90 16.80 6.59
CA GLY A 681 30.07 17.77 7.67
C GLY A 681 30.80 19.03 7.20
N LEU A 682 30.61 19.42 5.94
CA LEU A 682 31.27 20.58 5.31
C LEU A 682 30.29 21.72 5.04
N GLY A 683 28.98 21.53 5.31
CA GLY A 683 27.92 22.40 4.82
C GLY A 683 27.86 22.39 3.28
N GLU A 684 28.14 21.24 2.66
CA GLU A 684 28.32 21.16 1.20
C GLU A 684 27.06 21.52 0.40
N ASP A 685 25.88 21.15 0.89
CA ASP A 685 24.63 21.29 0.14
C ASP A 685 24.14 22.74 0.06
N GLU A 686 24.50 23.56 1.06
CA GLU A 686 24.30 25.01 1.02
C GLU A 686 25.22 25.69 -0.01
N LYS A 687 26.45 25.20 -0.13
CA LYS A 687 27.54 25.85 -0.88
C LYS A 687 27.55 25.49 -2.36
N LEU A 688 27.30 24.24 -2.70
CA LEU A 688 27.30 23.76 -4.08
C LEU A 688 26.18 24.40 -4.91
N GLN A 689 26.46 24.68 -6.19
CA GLN A 689 25.48 25.14 -7.18
C GLN A 689 25.60 24.20 -8.39
N LEU A 690 24.54 23.44 -8.68
CA LEU A 690 24.50 22.39 -9.70
C LEU A 690 23.28 22.66 -10.58
N ALA A 691 23.49 23.01 -11.85
CA ALA A 691 22.44 23.42 -12.77
C ALA A 691 22.37 22.49 -13.99
N PRO A 692 22.02 21.19 -13.80
CA PRO A 692 21.92 20.25 -14.91
C PRO A 692 20.75 20.56 -15.84
N ASP A 693 20.92 20.24 -17.12
CA ASP A 693 19.82 20.05 -18.06
C ASP A 693 19.26 18.61 -17.98
N CYS A 694 18.31 18.25 -18.84
CA CYS A 694 17.73 16.90 -18.85
C CYS A 694 18.78 15.79 -19.05
N ALA A 695 19.84 16.03 -19.83
CA ALA A 695 20.92 15.08 -20.06
C ALA A 695 21.89 14.98 -18.87
N GLY A 696 22.10 16.10 -18.17
CA GLY A 696 22.94 16.20 -16.99
C GLY A 696 22.33 15.61 -15.72
N LEU A 697 21.01 15.73 -15.49
CA LEU A 697 20.38 15.49 -14.18
C LEU A 697 20.76 14.14 -13.56
N ALA A 698 20.62 13.05 -14.31
CA ALA A 698 20.95 11.71 -13.81
C ALA A 698 22.45 11.56 -13.49
N TYR A 699 23.33 12.10 -14.34
CA TYR A 699 24.78 12.08 -14.12
C TYR A 699 25.19 12.92 -12.92
N VAL A 700 24.59 14.10 -12.74
CA VAL A 700 24.84 14.98 -11.60
C VAL A 700 24.40 14.33 -10.29
N LEU A 701 23.21 13.73 -10.23
CA LEU A 701 22.73 13.02 -9.05
C LEU A 701 23.61 11.79 -8.73
N ARG A 702 23.97 10.97 -9.73
CA ARG A 702 24.83 9.79 -9.53
C ARG A 702 26.25 10.20 -9.12
N ALA A 703 26.81 11.28 -9.66
CA ALA A 703 28.13 11.80 -9.31
C ALA A 703 28.16 12.40 -7.90
N TYR A 704 27.15 13.21 -7.54
CA TYR A 704 26.95 13.78 -6.21
C TYR A 704 26.87 12.70 -5.13
N PHE A 705 26.01 11.70 -5.34
CA PHE A 705 25.88 10.54 -4.44
C PHE A 705 27.19 9.75 -4.34
N SER A 706 27.85 9.52 -5.49
CA SER A 706 29.14 8.83 -5.55
C SER A 706 30.24 9.55 -4.77
N TRP A 707 30.29 10.89 -4.86
CA TRP A 707 31.26 11.68 -4.15
C TRP A 707 31.03 11.70 -2.63
N LYS A 708 29.77 11.75 -2.17
CA LYS A 708 29.44 11.70 -0.74
C LYS A 708 29.81 10.36 -0.11
N LEU A 709 29.44 9.24 -0.73
CA LEU A 709 29.79 7.89 -0.24
C LEU A 709 31.19 7.43 -0.65
N LYS A 710 31.91 8.19 -1.49
CA LYS A 710 33.20 7.78 -2.08
C LYS A 710 33.09 6.46 -2.84
N LEU A 711 32.09 6.34 -3.72
CA LEU A 711 31.91 5.23 -4.67
C LEU A 711 32.71 5.48 -5.96
N PRO A 712 33.11 4.44 -6.71
CA PRO A 712 33.68 4.62 -8.05
C PRO A 712 32.65 5.22 -9.02
N PHE A 713 33.10 6.17 -9.83
CA PHE A 713 32.28 6.83 -10.85
C PHE A 713 33.04 6.95 -12.16
N ALA A 714 32.39 6.51 -13.25
CA ALA A 714 32.92 6.55 -14.61
C ALA A 714 31.88 7.12 -15.56
N PHE A 715 32.35 7.82 -16.59
CA PHE A 715 31.51 8.45 -17.61
C PHE A 715 32.28 8.57 -18.94
N ARG A 716 31.58 8.66 -20.07
CA ARG A 716 32.18 8.66 -21.40
C ARG A 716 31.81 9.87 -22.23
N ARG A 717 32.73 10.24 -23.10
CA ARG A 717 32.46 11.11 -24.24
C ARG A 717 31.87 10.28 -25.39
N CYS A 718 30.74 10.72 -25.92
CA CYS A 718 30.01 10.03 -26.98
C CYS A 718 29.72 10.96 -28.17
N THR A 719 29.44 10.38 -29.33
CA THR A 719 28.88 11.06 -30.50
C THR A 719 27.39 11.35 -30.30
N ARG A 720 26.78 12.27 -31.06
CA ARG A 720 25.33 12.56 -30.99
C ARG A 720 24.45 11.54 -31.73
N GLY A 721 25.06 10.59 -32.45
CA GLY A 721 24.40 9.74 -33.45
C GLY A 721 24.16 10.49 -34.76
N SER A 722 23.70 9.76 -35.78
CA SER A 722 23.20 10.29 -37.05
C SER A 722 22.15 9.34 -37.65
N ALA A 723 21.45 9.75 -38.72
CA ALA A 723 20.55 8.86 -39.46
C ALA A 723 21.20 7.49 -39.78
N GLY A 724 20.59 6.39 -39.32
CA GLY A 724 21.08 5.01 -39.51
C GLY A 724 22.32 4.62 -38.70
N ALA A 725 22.77 5.44 -37.75
CA ALA A 725 23.89 5.13 -36.86
C ALA A 725 23.67 5.69 -35.44
N PRO A 726 23.47 4.84 -34.41
CA PRO A 726 23.19 5.31 -33.06
C PRO A 726 24.43 5.97 -32.43
N PRO A 727 24.24 6.77 -31.35
CA PRO A 727 25.35 7.29 -30.55
C PRO A 727 26.36 6.21 -30.14
N SER A 728 27.65 6.53 -30.26
CA SER A 728 28.78 5.67 -29.94
C SER A 728 29.76 6.39 -29.01
N CYS A 729 30.35 5.69 -28.06
CA CYS A 729 31.28 6.27 -27.08
C CYS A 729 32.69 5.69 -27.21
N GLY A 730 33.67 6.39 -26.62
CA GLY A 730 35.04 5.87 -26.51
C GLY A 730 35.13 4.67 -25.56
N GLU A 731 36.04 3.73 -25.88
CA GLU A 731 36.25 2.51 -25.08
C GLU A 731 36.66 2.84 -23.63
N ILE A 732 37.61 3.76 -23.47
CA ILE A 732 38.17 4.18 -22.17
C ILE A 732 37.27 5.25 -21.53
N PRO A 733 36.70 5.01 -20.34
CA PRO A 733 35.93 6.01 -19.61
C PRO A 733 36.83 7.08 -18.96
N GLN A 734 36.30 8.29 -18.81
CA GLN A 734 36.77 9.23 -17.80
C GLN A 734 36.23 8.80 -16.42
N SER A 735 36.87 9.24 -15.35
CA SER A 735 36.51 8.79 -14.00
C SER A 735 36.93 9.75 -12.89
N ASN A 736 36.45 9.50 -11.68
CA ASN A 736 36.86 10.21 -10.47
C ASN A 736 38.33 9.99 -10.06
N LEU A 737 39.11 9.16 -10.77
CA LEU A 737 40.53 8.88 -10.50
C LEU A 737 41.49 9.82 -11.25
N HIS A 738 41.02 10.62 -12.19
CA HIS A 738 41.86 11.54 -12.95
C HIS A 738 41.73 12.96 -12.41
N ALA A 739 42.83 13.48 -11.85
CA ALA A 739 42.94 14.87 -11.42
C ALA A 739 42.82 15.83 -12.61
N ASP A 740 42.14 16.95 -12.40
CA ASP A 740 41.97 18.00 -13.39
C ASP A 740 43.24 18.83 -13.57
N ARG A 741 44.18 18.30 -14.37
CA ARG A 741 45.27 19.09 -14.94
C ARG A 741 44.90 19.45 -16.37
N PRO A 742 44.95 20.75 -16.76
CA PRO A 742 44.85 21.11 -18.17
C PRO A 742 45.95 20.37 -18.96
N PRO A 743 45.67 19.83 -20.15
CA PRO A 743 46.74 19.38 -21.02
C PRO A 743 47.65 20.59 -21.30
N GLU A 744 48.96 20.43 -21.05
CA GLU A 744 49.92 21.42 -21.55
C GLU A 744 49.79 21.45 -23.09
N PRO A 745 49.69 22.63 -23.72
CA PRO A 745 49.51 22.71 -25.15
C PRO A 745 50.71 22.05 -25.84
N GLU A 746 50.44 21.13 -26.76
CA GLU A 746 51.48 20.52 -27.60
C GLU A 746 52.11 21.61 -28.46
N SER A 747 53.23 22.17 -27.98
CA SER A 747 54.04 23.13 -28.73
C SER A 747 54.97 22.37 -29.67
N ASP A 748 54.73 22.52 -30.96
CA ASP A 748 55.61 22.09 -32.04
C ASP A 748 57.05 22.59 -31.80
N ASP A 749 58.02 21.69 -31.98
CA ASP A 749 59.48 21.89 -32.01
C ASP A 749 60.12 23.08 -31.23
N SER A 750 60.79 22.77 -30.11
CA SER A 750 62.28 22.73 -30.05
C SER A 750 62.94 23.12 -28.70
N VAL A 751 64.11 22.51 -28.46
CA VAL A 751 65.13 22.81 -27.42
C VAL A 751 64.72 22.53 -25.96
N ALA A 752 65.29 21.45 -25.42
CA ALA A 752 65.17 21.07 -24.01
C ALA A 752 65.78 22.11 -23.04
N ALA A 753 64.92 22.74 -22.23
CA ALA A 753 65.30 23.28 -20.93
C ALA A 753 65.09 22.20 -19.85
N ALA A 754 66.02 22.08 -18.91
CA ALA A 754 65.88 21.13 -17.81
C ALA A 754 64.66 21.49 -16.92
N PRO A 755 63.92 20.51 -16.37
CA PRO A 755 62.73 20.78 -15.59
C PRO A 755 63.10 21.50 -14.29
N THR A 756 62.81 22.80 -14.22
CA THR A 756 62.73 23.52 -12.95
C THR A 756 61.61 22.91 -12.12
N LEU A 757 61.94 22.42 -10.92
CA LEU A 757 60.96 21.96 -9.94
C LEU A 757 59.91 23.05 -9.72
N ALA A 758 58.71 22.83 -10.26
CA ALA A 758 57.55 23.63 -9.92
C ALA A 758 57.32 23.50 -8.40
N PRO A 759 56.92 24.58 -7.70
CA PRO A 759 56.55 24.48 -6.30
C PRO A 759 55.40 23.48 -6.15
N ALA A 760 55.46 22.64 -5.11
CA ALA A 760 54.38 21.70 -4.80
C ALA A 760 53.06 22.46 -4.68
N ALA A 761 52.03 21.99 -5.40
CA ALA A 761 50.75 22.67 -5.45
C ALA A 761 50.10 22.70 -4.04
N ALA A 762 49.43 23.80 -3.72
CA ALA A 762 48.83 24.00 -2.41
C ALA A 762 47.62 23.06 -2.21
N PRO A 763 47.38 22.54 -1.00
CA PRO A 763 46.16 21.77 -0.69
C PRO A 763 44.91 22.59 -1.03
N ARG A 764 43.88 21.92 -1.58
CA ARG A 764 42.64 22.55 -2.04
C ARG A 764 41.46 22.27 -1.11
N ASP A 765 40.37 23.00 -1.30
CA ASP A 765 39.09 22.70 -0.66
C ASP A 765 38.41 21.50 -1.35
N GLU A 766 37.77 20.61 -0.58
CA GLU A 766 37.12 19.41 -1.14
C GLU A 766 35.90 19.75 -2.01
N LEU A 767 35.22 20.88 -1.74
CA LEU A 767 34.07 21.33 -2.52
C LEU A 767 34.51 21.92 -3.85
N GLU A 768 35.59 22.72 -3.86
CA GLU A 768 36.22 23.25 -5.08
C GLU A 768 36.65 22.12 -6.02
N VAL A 769 37.23 21.04 -5.46
CA VAL A 769 37.63 19.85 -6.21
C VAL A 769 36.43 19.13 -6.83
N PHE A 770 35.32 18.98 -6.11
CA PHE A 770 34.10 18.36 -6.64
C PHE A 770 33.39 19.24 -7.67
N ASP A 771 33.39 20.55 -7.45
CA ASP A 771 32.79 21.57 -8.32
C ASP A 771 33.53 21.69 -9.68
N GLU A 772 34.85 21.53 -9.71
CA GLU A 772 35.60 21.31 -10.96
C GLU A 772 35.23 19.99 -11.65
N PHE A 773 35.17 18.90 -10.88
CA PHE A 773 34.87 17.57 -11.41
C PHE A 773 33.46 17.52 -12.04
N ILE A 774 32.45 18.10 -11.39
CA ILE A 774 31.08 18.05 -11.89
C ILE A 774 30.91 18.88 -13.16
N ARG A 775 31.57 20.05 -13.26
CA ARG A 775 31.68 20.79 -14.52
C ARG A 775 32.31 19.96 -15.63
N ARG A 776 33.31 19.13 -15.35
CA ARG A 776 33.89 18.23 -16.36
C ARG A 776 32.89 17.17 -16.85
N VAL A 777 32.05 16.64 -15.96
CA VAL A 777 30.95 15.74 -16.32
C VAL A 777 29.94 16.46 -17.22
N GLU A 778 29.41 17.61 -16.77
CA GLU A 778 28.43 18.41 -17.52
C GLU A 778 28.95 18.83 -18.91
N ASN A 779 30.22 19.23 -19.03
CA ASN A 779 30.84 19.58 -20.33
C ASN A 779 31.12 18.36 -21.25
N THR A 780 31.02 17.14 -20.74
CA THR A 780 31.28 15.90 -21.51
C THR A 780 30.00 15.19 -21.94
N ILE A 781 28.97 15.24 -21.08
CA ILE A 781 27.69 14.55 -21.26
C ILE A 781 26.75 15.37 -22.14
N HIS A 782 25.95 14.68 -22.93
CA HIS A 782 24.84 15.26 -23.69
C HIS A 782 23.82 14.15 -23.97
N SER A 783 22.68 14.53 -24.55
CA SER A 783 21.56 13.62 -24.85
C SER A 783 21.88 12.42 -25.75
N GLY A 784 23.04 12.36 -26.40
CA GLY A 784 23.53 11.16 -27.10
C GLY A 784 24.07 10.08 -26.16
N THR A 785 24.67 10.44 -25.03
CA THR A 785 25.32 9.48 -24.10
C THR A 785 24.33 8.43 -23.59
N ALA A 786 23.09 8.84 -23.28
CA ALA A 786 22.05 7.94 -22.79
C ALA A 786 21.35 7.13 -23.91
N ARG A 787 21.46 7.53 -25.18
CA ARG A 787 20.74 6.93 -26.34
C ARG A 787 21.60 5.96 -27.16
N THR A 788 22.70 5.49 -26.59
CA THR A 788 23.65 4.56 -27.22
C THR A 788 23.01 3.23 -27.63
N ALA A 789 23.67 2.53 -28.56
CA ALA A 789 23.23 1.24 -29.09
C ALA A 789 22.95 0.22 -27.95
N PRO A 790 21.79 -0.47 -27.93
CA PRO A 790 21.41 -1.39 -26.85
C PRO A 790 22.38 -2.54 -26.57
N ASP A 791 23.11 -2.98 -27.60
CA ASP A 791 24.10 -4.06 -27.58
C ASP A 791 25.53 -3.59 -27.29
N GLY A 792 25.77 -2.27 -27.23
CA GLY A 792 27.10 -1.71 -27.01
C GLY A 792 27.64 -1.89 -25.59
N ASP A 793 28.81 -2.51 -25.45
CA ASP A 793 29.54 -2.64 -24.17
C ASP A 793 30.19 -1.33 -23.71
N ALA A 794 30.67 -0.51 -24.65
CA ALA A 794 31.34 0.77 -24.39
C ALA A 794 30.33 1.88 -24.08
N THR A 795 29.48 1.68 -23.07
CA THR A 795 28.36 2.56 -22.71
C THR A 795 28.29 2.75 -21.19
N ASP A 796 27.81 3.91 -20.72
CA ASP A 796 27.68 4.18 -19.27
C ASP A 796 26.35 3.65 -18.71
N LEU A 797 25.35 3.53 -19.58
CA LEU A 797 24.01 3.04 -19.28
C LEU A 797 23.69 1.86 -20.20
N TYR A 798 22.92 0.88 -19.72
CA TYR A 798 22.56 -0.31 -20.49
C TYR A 798 21.07 -0.66 -20.34
N PRO A 799 20.42 -1.24 -21.37
CA PRO A 799 19.00 -1.55 -21.32
C PRO A 799 18.69 -2.72 -20.39
N VAL A 800 17.54 -2.63 -19.73
CA VAL A 800 17.06 -3.61 -18.74
C VAL A 800 15.73 -4.25 -19.16
N ASP A 801 15.33 -5.29 -18.42
CA ASP A 801 14.05 -5.97 -18.62
C ASP A 801 12.90 -5.17 -17.98
N LEU A 802 11.68 -5.30 -18.51
CA LEU A 802 10.51 -4.60 -17.97
C LEU A 802 9.97 -5.35 -16.74
N THR A 803 10.56 -5.08 -15.58
CA THR A 803 10.17 -5.58 -14.26
C THR A 803 10.34 -4.48 -13.21
N ARG A 804 9.54 -4.49 -12.15
CA ARG A 804 9.59 -3.43 -11.12
C ARG A 804 10.94 -3.41 -10.38
N GLU A 805 11.53 -4.60 -10.20
CA GLU A 805 12.86 -4.85 -9.63
C GLU A 805 14.00 -4.31 -10.51
N SER A 806 13.82 -4.27 -11.84
CA SER A 806 14.81 -3.72 -12.77
C SER A 806 14.63 -2.22 -13.04
N LEU A 807 13.55 -1.63 -12.50
CA LEU A 807 13.18 -0.22 -12.68
C LEU A 807 13.07 0.54 -11.33
N PRO A 808 14.04 0.41 -10.40
CA PRO A 808 14.01 1.19 -9.17
C PRO A 808 14.14 2.70 -9.45
N PRO A 809 13.77 3.57 -8.49
CA PRO A 809 14.19 4.97 -8.50
C PRO A 809 15.69 5.10 -8.78
N GLY A 810 16.08 6.11 -9.58
CA GLY A 810 17.43 6.25 -10.11
C GLY A 810 17.67 5.61 -11.48
N THR A 811 16.74 4.79 -11.99
CA THR A 811 16.76 4.27 -13.38
C THR A 811 16.61 5.41 -14.38
N VAL A 812 17.40 5.40 -15.46
CA VAL A 812 17.35 6.44 -16.50
C VAL A 812 16.40 6.02 -17.60
N TYR A 813 15.49 6.91 -18.02
CA TYR A 813 14.74 6.78 -19.25
C TYR A 813 15.35 7.68 -20.32
N ALA A 814 15.62 7.14 -21.51
CA ALA A 814 16.08 7.91 -22.65
C ALA A 814 15.04 7.86 -23.78
N ASP A 815 14.47 9.00 -24.14
CA ASP A 815 13.61 9.09 -25.33
C ASP A 815 14.49 9.03 -26.61
N PRO A 816 13.94 8.69 -27.80
CA PRO A 816 14.75 8.59 -29.02
C PRO A 816 15.35 9.92 -29.50
N TYR A 817 14.77 11.03 -29.07
CA TYR A 817 15.00 12.37 -29.60
C TYR A 817 15.96 13.22 -28.77
N GLY A 818 16.33 12.74 -27.58
CA GLY A 818 17.33 13.34 -26.71
C GLY A 818 16.80 13.93 -25.41
N HIS A 819 15.54 13.71 -25.05
CA HIS A 819 15.07 13.99 -23.70
C HIS A 819 15.35 12.78 -22.79
N THR A 820 15.83 13.04 -21.59
CA THR A 820 16.14 12.02 -20.59
C THR A 820 15.47 12.37 -19.26
N LEU A 821 14.95 11.34 -18.61
CA LEU A 821 14.32 11.43 -17.28
C LEU A 821 14.99 10.44 -16.34
N ILE A 822 14.83 10.65 -15.03
CA ILE A 822 15.22 9.69 -13.99
C ILE A 822 13.96 9.22 -13.26
N ILE A 823 13.74 7.91 -13.12
CA ILE A 823 12.63 7.37 -12.31
C ILE A 823 12.82 7.82 -10.87
N VAL A 824 11.74 8.27 -10.23
CA VAL A 824 11.79 8.77 -8.84
C VAL A 824 10.88 8.02 -7.88
N SER A 825 9.73 7.52 -8.30
CA SER A 825 8.87 6.74 -7.38
C SER A 825 7.87 5.86 -8.11
N TRP A 826 7.43 4.80 -7.43
CA TRP A 826 6.31 3.96 -7.81
C TRP A 826 5.18 4.16 -6.80
N ILE A 827 4.10 4.84 -7.23
CA ILE A 827 2.86 4.87 -6.47
C ILE A 827 2.11 3.55 -6.76
N PRO A 828 1.91 2.67 -5.76
CA PRO A 828 1.22 1.41 -5.98
C PRO A 828 -0.28 1.64 -6.21
N GLN A 829 -0.89 0.78 -7.02
CA GLN A 829 -2.34 0.77 -7.26
C GLN A 829 -3.12 0.63 -5.94
N GLY A 830 -4.04 1.55 -5.70
CA GLY A 830 -4.91 1.61 -4.52
C GLY A 830 -6.07 0.61 -4.58
N ALA A 831 -6.98 0.67 -3.62
CA ALA A 831 -8.19 -0.16 -3.64
C ALA A 831 -9.12 0.23 -4.81
N ASP A 832 -9.18 1.54 -5.09
CA ASP A 832 -10.12 2.28 -5.94
C ASP A 832 -9.40 3.29 -6.86
N SER A 833 -8.10 3.09 -7.11
CA SER A 833 -7.25 4.08 -7.76
C SER A 833 -6.07 3.45 -8.50
N PRO A 834 -5.72 3.93 -9.71
CA PRO A 834 -4.61 3.41 -10.49
C PRO A 834 -3.27 3.73 -9.82
N GLY A 835 -2.28 2.86 -10.05
CA GLY A 835 -0.89 3.14 -9.71
C GLY A 835 -0.29 4.21 -10.64
N MET A 836 0.89 4.71 -10.28
CA MET A 836 1.67 5.62 -11.13
C MET A 836 3.16 5.31 -11.08
N LEU A 837 3.83 5.36 -12.24
CA LEU A 837 5.28 5.48 -12.33
C LEU A 837 5.63 6.96 -12.50
N LEU A 838 6.48 7.50 -11.63
CA LEU A 838 6.89 8.91 -11.65
C LEU A 838 8.38 9.03 -11.99
N ALA A 839 8.73 10.05 -12.76
CA ALA A 839 10.11 10.44 -13.05
C ALA A 839 10.31 11.95 -12.85
N ALA A 840 11.58 12.38 -12.82
CA ALA A 840 11.97 13.77 -12.85
C ALA A 840 12.80 14.09 -14.11
N ASP A 841 12.64 15.32 -14.61
CA ASP A 841 13.41 15.91 -15.69
C ASP A 841 13.90 17.31 -15.30
N ALA A 842 15.06 17.71 -15.80
CA ALA A 842 15.58 19.08 -15.65
C ALA A 842 15.55 19.83 -16.98
N GLN A 843 15.38 21.13 -16.94
CA GLN A 843 15.23 21.99 -18.11
C GLN A 843 16.45 22.90 -18.30
N PRO A 844 16.70 23.41 -19.52
CA PRO A 844 17.83 24.32 -19.79
C PRO A 844 17.80 25.64 -19.00
N ASP A 845 16.64 26.02 -18.44
CA ASP A 845 16.49 27.17 -17.54
C ASP A 845 16.86 26.86 -16.07
N GLY A 846 17.24 25.61 -15.78
CA GLY A 846 17.60 25.11 -14.46
C GLY A 846 16.44 24.50 -13.67
N THR A 847 15.18 24.66 -14.12
CA THR A 847 14.03 24.11 -13.42
C THR A 847 14.02 22.58 -13.44
N VAL A 848 13.53 21.97 -12.36
CA VAL A 848 13.42 20.51 -12.25
C VAL A 848 11.96 20.17 -12.00
N GLY A 849 11.39 19.27 -12.79
CA GLY A 849 9.98 18.90 -12.68
C GLY A 849 9.76 17.41 -12.55
N ARG A 850 8.73 17.02 -11.81
CA ARG A 850 8.21 15.66 -11.75
C ARG A 850 7.16 15.47 -12.84
N ARG A 851 7.10 14.24 -13.39
CA ARG A 851 6.21 13.82 -14.47
C ARG A 851 5.73 12.39 -14.23
N ARG A 852 4.44 12.14 -14.44
CA ARG A 852 3.91 10.78 -14.60
C ARG A 852 4.35 10.10 -15.90
N PHE A 853 4.43 8.77 -15.87
CA PHE A 853 4.54 7.92 -17.04
C PHE A 853 3.26 7.97 -17.87
N TRP A 854 3.44 8.23 -19.17
CA TRP A 854 2.45 8.09 -20.25
C TRP A 854 3.13 8.42 -21.58
N ARG A 855 2.49 8.08 -22.71
CA ARG A 855 3.03 8.28 -24.06
C ARG A 855 3.45 9.72 -24.37
N GLY A 856 2.75 10.72 -23.84
CA GLY A 856 3.06 12.14 -24.09
C GLY A 856 4.35 12.64 -23.44
N THR A 857 4.84 11.98 -22.39
CA THR A 857 6.14 12.31 -21.74
C THR A 857 7.23 11.31 -22.14
N PHE A 858 6.92 10.01 -22.09
CA PHE A 858 7.89 8.92 -22.29
C PHE A 858 7.81 8.41 -23.73
N LEU A 859 8.45 9.11 -24.67
CA LEU A 859 8.46 8.72 -26.08
C LEU A 859 9.33 7.47 -26.27
N PHE A 860 8.80 6.44 -26.93
CA PHE A 860 9.48 5.16 -27.17
C PHE A 860 9.44 4.77 -28.65
N THR A 861 10.43 3.99 -29.08
CA THR A 861 10.52 3.34 -30.40
C THR A 861 11.31 2.04 -30.23
N PRO A 862 10.82 0.91 -30.78
CA PRO A 862 11.60 -0.32 -30.82
C PRO A 862 12.74 -0.28 -31.86
N GLU A 863 12.75 0.69 -32.78
CA GLU A 863 13.78 0.84 -33.80
C GLU A 863 15.12 1.34 -33.21
N THR A 864 16.09 0.43 -33.09
CA THR A 864 17.39 0.70 -32.47
C THR A 864 18.45 1.31 -33.41
N THR A 865 18.10 1.61 -34.67
CA THR A 865 19.07 2.03 -35.72
C THR A 865 19.56 3.46 -35.57
N ASP A 866 18.74 4.34 -35.00
CA ASP A 866 19.04 5.77 -34.83
C ASP A 866 19.36 6.10 -33.36
N SER A 867 18.84 5.29 -32.42
CA SER A 867 19.00 5.45 -30.97
C SER A 867 18.56 4.19 -30.22
N GLY A 868 19.21 3.83 -29.12
CA GLY A 868 18.61 2.93 -28.13
C GLY A 868 17.76 3.72 -27.13
N ALA A 869 16.46 3.85 -27.37
CA ALA A 869 15.51 4.51 -26.44
C ALA A 869 15.14 3.62 -25.23
N GLY A 870 14.27 4.09 -24.33
CA GLY A 870 13.70 3.28 -23.25
C GLY A 870 14.47 3.31 -21.92
N PHE A 871 14.20 2.33 -21.05
CA PHE A 871 14.73 2.24 -19.68
C PHE A 871 16.12 1.65 -19.62
N LYS A 872 17.00 2.26 -18.82
CA LYS A 872 18.40 1.89 -18.69
C LYS A 872 18.91 2.02 -17.25
N ALA A 873 19.67 1.02 -16.81
CA ALA A 873 20.38 1.04 -15.54
C ALA A 873 21.82 1.54 -15.73
N TRP A 874 22.43 1.98 -14.61
CA TRP A 874 23.83 2.41 -14.55
C TRP A 874 24.78 1.21 -14.65
N ARG A 875 25.70 1.22 -15.62
CA ARG A 875 26.77 0.21 -15.70
C ARG A 875 27.66 0.34 -14.46
N PRO A 876 27.69 -0.65 -13.54
CA PRO A 876 28.29 -0.47 -12.23
C PRO A 876 29.80 -0.39 -12.34
N ALA A 877 30.34 0.81 -12.09
CA ALA A 877 31.78 1.05 -12.05
C ALA A 877 32.41 0.27 -10.89
N ARG A 878 33.51 -0.44 -11.15
CA ARG A 878 34.27 -1.19 -10.15
C ARG A 878 35.69 -0.66 -10.10
N PHE A 879 36.21 -0.39 -8.90
CA PHE A 879 37.61 0.03 -8.74
C PHE A 879 38.52 -1.19 -8.59
N ASP A 880 39.39 -1.39 -9.57
CA ASP A 880 40.46 -2.39 -9.49
C ASP A 880 41.64 -1.80 -8.70
N HIS A 881 41.80 -2.25 -7.46
CA HIS A 881 42.89 -1.84 -6.58
C HIS A 881 44.29 -2.28 -7.07
N ALA A 882 44.40 -3.33 -7.88
CA ALA A 882 45.67 -3.82 -8.42
C ALA A 882 46.07 -3.06 -9.69
N ALA A 883 45.12 -2.76 -10.58
CA ALA A 883 45.36 -1.92 -11.76
C ALA A 883 45.39 -0.41 -11.43
N GLY A 884 44.80 0.01 -10.30
CA GLY A 884 44.63 1.42 -9.94
C GLY A 884 43.65 2.17 -10.85
N ALA A 885 42.72 1.45 -11.47
CA ALA A 885 41.82 1.94 -12.52
C ALA A 885 40.35 1.57 -12.24
N ILE A 886 39.41 2.24 -12.92
CA ILE A 886 38.01 1.82 -12.92
C ILE A 886 37.74 0.94 -14.14
N VAL A 887 37.14 -0.22 -13.88
CA VAL A 887 36.62 -1.15 -14.89
C VAL A 887 35.09 -1.11 -14.85
N VAL A 888 34.45 -1.43 -15.97
CA VAL A 888 32.99 -1.58 -16.08
C VAL A 888 32.68 -2.94 -16.69
N PRO A 889 31.65 -3.66 -16.24
CA PRO A 889 31.30 -4.97 -16.81
C PRO A 889 30.73 -4.85 -18.22
N THR A 890 30.88 -5.91 -19.01
CA THR A 890 30.22 -6.10 -20.31
C THR A 890 28.74 -6.45 -20.17
N ASN A 891 27.99 -6.38 -21.28
CA ASN A 891 26.59 -6.82 -21.37
C ASN A 891 26.45 -8.33 -21.10
N ALA A 892 27.47 -9.15 -21.44
CA ALA A 892 27.50 -10.56 -21.10
C ALA A 892 27.56 -10.78 -19.57
N GLU A 893 28.47 -10.09 -18.87
CA GLU A 893 28.56 -10.15 -17.40
C GLU A 893 27.29 -9.62 -16.72
N LEU A 894 26.63 -8.62 -17.30
CA LEU A 894 25.35 -8.07 -16.81
C LEU A 894 24.14 -8.95 -17.14
N ALA A 895 24.20 -9.83 -18.14
CA ALA A 895 23.13 -10.79 -18.41
C ALA A 895 23.15 -11.95 -17.39
N GLU A 896 24.34 -12.32 -16.91
CA GLU A 896 24.54 -13.43 -15.98
C GLU A 896 24.45 -13.05 -14.49
N THR A 897 24.60 -11.77 -14.14
CA THR A 897 24.56 -11.33 -12.74
C THR A 897 23.20 -11.50 -12.06
N GLY A 898 23.20 -11.58 -10.73
CA GLY A 898 22.02 -11.42 -9.88
C GLY A 898 22.13 -10.24 -8.90
N GLU A 899 23.20 -9.45 -8.99
CA GLU A 899 23.53 -8.35 -8.07
C GLU A 899 22.82 -7.03 -8.44
N PHE A 900 22.68 -6.80 -9.76
CA PHE A 900 22.11 -5.61 -10.39
C PHE A 900 21.01 -6.01 -11.39
N PRO A 901 20.18 -5.06 -11.87
CA PRO A 901 19.27 -5.30 -13.00
C PRO A 901 20.01 -5.97 -14.17
N ARG A 902 19.40 -7.00 -14.76
CA ARG A 902 20.06 -7.73 -15.84
C ARG A 902 20.04 -6.92 -17.13
N TRP A 903 21.11 -7.01 -17.91
CA TRP A 903 21.07 -6.54 -19.30
C TRP A 903 19.99 -7.32 -20.06
N SER A 904 19.11 -6.59 -20.74
CA SER A 904 18.06 -7.16 -21.58
C SER A 904 17.69 -6.21 -22.70
N ASN A 905 17.56 -6.75 -23.90
CA ASN A 905 17.00 -6.05 -25.06
C ASN A 905 15.49 -6.33 -25.25
N ARG A 906 14.82 -7.01 -24.31
CA ARG A 906 13.40 -7.40 -24.49
C ARG A 906 12.46 -6.20 -24.67
N GLN A 907 12.76 -5.04 -24.08
CA GLN A 907 11.97 -3.83 -24.26
C GLN A 907 11.87 -3.35 -25.73
N TYR A 908 12.80 -3.75 -26.61
CA TYR A 908 12.76 -3.45 -28.05
C TYR A 908 12.10 -4.55 -28.89
N ALA A 909 11.58 -5.61 -28.27
CA ALA A 909 10.86 -6.68 -28.95
C ALA A 909 9.38 -6.31 -29.11
N GLY A 910 8.85 -6.40 -30.33
CA GLY A 910 7.47 -6.05 -30.64
C GLY A 910 7.33 -4.61 -31.10
N SER A 911 6.14 -4.04 -30.88
CA SER A 911 5.78 -2.67 -31.24
C SER A 911 5.95 -1.70 -30.06
N ALA A 912 5.86 -0.39 -30.34
CA ALA A 912 5.77 0.59 -29.26
C ALA A 912 4.52 0.38 -28.37
N ASP A 913 3.43 -0.15 -28.94
CA ASP A 913 2.21 -0.48 -28.18
C ASP A 913 2.48 -1.59 -27.15
N ASP A 914 3.19 -2.65 -27.54
CA ASP A 914 3.56 -3.74 -26.64
C ASP A 914 4.43 -3.25 -25.47
N PHE A 915 5.32 -2.28 -25.72
CA PHE A 915 6.11 -1.63 -24.67
C PHE A 915 5.23 -0.87 -23.67
N TYR A 916 4.33 0.00 -24.14
CA TYR A 916 3.46 0.77 -23.24
C TYR A 916 2.52 -0.14 -22.45
N ASP A 917 1.88 -1.10 -23.11
CA ASP A 917 0.97 -2.04 -22.47
C ASP A 917 1.70 -2.92 -21.42
N ALA A 918 2.99 -3.22 -21.62
CA ALA A 918 3.82 -3.92 -20.63
C ALA A 918 4.16 -3.03 -19.42
N VAL A 919 4.44 -1.74 -19.61
CA VAL A 919 4.71 -0.82 -18.49
C VAL A 919 3.45 -0.55 -17.69
N GLU A 920 2.29 -0.35 -18.35
CA GLU A 920 1.01 -0.18 -17.66
C GLU A 920 0.66 -1.38 -16.78
N ALA A 921 0.99 -2.61 -17.21
CA ALA A 921 0.81 -3.81 -16.40
C ALA A 921 1.75 -3.90 -15.17
N LEU A 922 2.89 -3.21 -15.18
CA LEU A 922 3.78 -3.09 -13.99
C LEU A 922 3.28 -2.03 -13.01
N ILE A 923 2.68 -0.96 -13.53
CA ILE A 923 2.06 0.12 -12.75
C ILE A 923 0.78 -0.39 -12.08
N ASN A 924 -0.04 -1.11 -12.84
CA ASN A 924 -1.36 -1.61 -12.48
C ASN A 924 -1.38 -3.15 -12.53
N PRO A 925 -0.84 -3.85 -11.51
CA PRO A 925 -0.79 -5.31 -11.45
C PRO A 925 -2.17 -5.97 -11.28
N ARG A 926 -3.20 -5.22 -10.86
CA ARG A 926 -4.60 -5.63 -10.94
C ARG A 926 -5.28 -4.93 -12.12
N PRO A 927 -6.20 -5.60 -12.82
CA PRO A 927 -6.97 -4.96 -13.88
C PRO A 927 -7.72 -3.70 -13.43
N LEU A 928 -7.76 -2.69 -14.30
CA LEU A 928 -8.42 -1.40 -14.08
C LEU A 928 -9.84 -1.38 -14.64
N ASP A 929 -10.71 -0.53 -14.09
CA ASP A 929 -11.91 -0.13 -14.82
C ASP A 929 -11.50 0.69 -16.07
N PRO A 930 -11.99 0.31 -17.27
CA PRO A 930 -11.58 0.98 -18.51
C PRO A 930 -12.18 2.38 -18.66
N HIS A 931 -13.30 2.71 -18.01
CA HIS A 931 -13.88 4.05 -18.04
C HIS A 931 -13.09 5.00 -17.13
N GLU A 932 -12.68 4.57 -15.94
CA GLU A 932 -11.78 5.36 -15.07
C GLU A 932 -10.42 5.59 -15.73
N ALA A 933 -9.82 4.56 -16.34
CA ALA A 933 -8.58 4.70 -17.10
C ALA A 933 -8.71 5.71 -18.27
N LEU A 934 -9.86 5.73 -18.94
CA LEU A 934 -10.18 6.73 -19.97
C LEU A 934 -10.23 8.16 -19.38
N VAL A 935 -10.92 8.35 -18.25
CA VAL A 935 -11.03 9.66 -17.57
C VAL A 935 -9.64 10.21 -17.22
N VAL A 936 -8.77 9.39 -16.61
CA VAL A 936 -7.39 9.77 -16.23
C VAL A 936 -6.54 10.19 -17.44
N LEU A 937 -6.73 9.55 -18.60
CA LEU A 937 -6.06 9.92 -19.85
C LEU A 937 -6.59 11.25 -20.42
N VAL A 938 -7.89 11.52 -20.30
CA VAL A 938 -8.47 12.80 -20.73
C VAL A 938 -8.02 13.94 -19.82
N ASP A 939 -7.90 13.72 -18.51
CA ASP A 939 -7.31 14.69 -17.56
C ASP A 939 -5.84 15.01 -17.92
N ALA A 940 -5.05 14.00 -18.32
CA ALA A 940 -3.68 14.20 -18.79
C ALA A 940 -3.60 15.09 -20.04
N LEU A 941 -4.56 14.96 -20.96
CA LEU A 941 -4.69 15.82 -22.12
C LEU A 941 -5.13 17.25 -21.76
N GLU A 942 -6.02 17.40 -20.77
CA GLU A 942 -6.43 18.73 -20.26
C GLU A 942 -5.23 19.50 -19.71
N GLU A 943 -4.47 18.88 -18.80
CA GLU A 943 -3.27 19.50 -18.26
C GLU A 943 -2.24 19.85 -19.35
N ALA A 944 -2.07 18.99 -20.36
CA ALA A 944 -1.17 19.26 -21.49
C ALA A 944 -1.64 20.50 -22.29
N ALA A 945 -2.95 20.66 -22.49
CA ALA A 945 -3.53 21.85 -23.11
C ALA A 945 -3.32 23.10 -22.24
N VAL A 946 -3.61 23.02 -20.94
CA VAL A 946 -3.45 24.13 -19.98
C VAL A 946 -1.98 24.58 -19.88
N ARG A 947 -1.02 23.65 -19.79
CA ARG A 947 0.42 23.95 -19.82
C ARG A 947 0.83 24.68 -21.11
N ARG A 948 0.22 24.32 -22.25
CA ARG A 948 0.48 25.01 -23.54
C ARG A 948 -0.06 26.45 -23.56
N VAL A 949 -1.15 26.77 -22.87
CA VAL A 949 -1.65 28.16 -22.76
C VAL A 949 -0.57 29.09 -22.21
N VAL A 950 0.14 28.66 -21.16
CA VAL A 950 1.22 29.45 -20.53
C VAL A 950 2.35 29.76 -21.52
N SER A 951 2.88 28.75 -22.23
CA SER A 951 3.98 28.98 -23.17
C SER A 951 3.57 29.78 -24.40
N VAL A 952 2.34 29.62 -24.89
CA VAL A 952 1.82 30.48 -25.97
C VAL A 952 1.76 31.94 -25.50
N ALA A 953 1.26 32.20 -24.28
CA ALA A 953 1.20 33.53 -23.68
C ALA A 953 2.59 34.16 -23.42
N ASN A 954 3.60 33.36 -23.07
CA ASN A 954 5.00 33.82 -22.97
C ASN A 954 5.50 34.35 -24.33
N GLY A 955 5.20 33.64 -25.42
CA GLY A 955 5.53 34.10 -26.78
C GLY A 955 4.82 35.39 -27.20
N GLU A 956 3.54 35.57 -26.82
CA GLU A 956 2.83 36.83 -27.06
C GLU A 956 3.42 37.99 -26.23
N THR A 957 3.85 37.72 -25.00
CA THR A 957 4.54 38.70 -24.14
C THR A 957 5.88 39.13 -24.75
N TYR A 958 6.65 38.19 -25.29
CA TYR A 958 7.88 38.50 -26.02
C TYR A 958 7.60 39.34 -27.28
N ALA A 959 6.59 38.98 -28.07
CA ALA A 959 6.21 39.70 -29.29
C ALA A 959 5.73 41.14 -28.99
N ALA A 960 5.01 41.35 -27.88
CA ALA A 960 4.59 42.67 -27.42
C ALA A 960 5.77 43.54 -26.95
N ALA A 961 6.79 42.94 -26.33
CA ALA A 961 8.03 43.62 -25.93
C ALA A 961 8.96 43.95 -27.12
N HIS A 962 8.87 43.19 -28.23
CA HIS A 962 9.75 43.31 -29.39
C HIS A 962 8.96 43.53 -30.70
N PRO A 963 8.18 44.62 -30.84
CA PRO A 963 7.30 44.84 -31.99
C PRO A 963 8.08 44.90 -33.31
N GLY A 964 7.70 44.02 -34.24
CA GLY A 964 8.32 43.92 -35.57
C GLY A 964 9.61 43.09 -35.61
N ALA A 965 10.11 42.58 -34.48
CA ALA A 965 11.15 41.56 -34.48
C ALA A 965 10.61 40.25 -35.09
N THR A 966 11.39 39.63 -35.97
CA THR A 966 11.12 38.28 -36.47
C THR A 966 12.10 37.34 -35.80
N ILE A 967 11.59 36.33 -35.10
CA ILE A 967 12.40 35.25 -34.54
C ILE A 967 12.81 34.34 -35.72
N PRO A 968 14.10 34.19 -36.05
CA PRO A 968 14.55 33.29 -37.11
C PRO A 968 14.12 31.86 -36.83
N MET A 969 13.73 31.10 -37.86
CA MET A 969 13.33 29.70 -37.72
C MET A 969 14.55 28.80 -37.90
N PRO A 970 14.82 27.85 -36.99
CA PRO A 970 15.87 26.84 -37.19
C PRO A 970 15.61 25.96 -38.42
N GLU A 971 16.67 25.44 -39.03
CA GLU A 971 16.59 24.59 -40.21
C GLU A 971 16.83 23.11 -39.87
N GLY A 972 16.21 22.19 -40.62
CA GLY A 972 16.36 20.75 -40.41
C GLY A 972 15.92 20.30 -39.01
N HIS A 973 16.77 19.50 -38.36
CA HIS A 973 16.50 18.97 -37.02
C HIS A 973 16.63 20.00 -35.90
N ASP A 974 17.26 21.16 -36.17
CA ASP A 974 17.53 22.21 -35.17
C ASP A 974 16.24 22.78 -34.57
N ILE A 975 15.10 22.62 -35.25
CA ILE A 975 13.78 23.04 -34.78
C ILE A 975 13.29 22.27 -33.54
N PHE A 976 13.90 21.13 -33.22
CA PHE A 976 13.62 20.35 -32.01
C PHE A 976 14.70 20.50 -30.93
N GLU A 977 15.63 21.45 -31.07
CA GLU A 977 16.65 21.70 -30.06
C GLU A 977 16.16 22.54 -28.88
N THR A 978 16.61 22.15 -27.70
CA THR A 978 16.20 22.70 -26.41
C THR A 978 16.98 23.97 -26.07
N SER A 979 17.01 24.97 -26.95
CA SER A 979 17.65 26.25 -26.65
C SER A 979 17.10 27.44 -27.44
N GLY A 980 16.98 28.58 -26.76
CA GLY A 980 16.61 29.86 -27.35
C GLY A 980 15.12 29.98 -27.71
N PRO A 981 14.76 31.01 -28.50
CA PRO A 981 13.36 31.41 -28.70
C PRO A 981 12.40 30.35 -29.26
N TRP A 982 12.93 29.29 -29.90
CA TRP A 982 12.16 28.14 -30.45
C TRP A 982 12.07 26.94 -29.50
N GLU A 983 12.51 27.09 -28.25
CA GLU A 983 12.07 26.29 -27.10
C GLU A 983 11.33 27.18 -26.07
N ASP A 984 11.73 28.45 -25.91
CA ASP A 984 11.10 29.37 -24.95
C ASP A 984 9.66 29.76 -25.34
N PHE A 985 9.44 30.10 -26.62
CA PHE A 985 8.23 30.79 -27.09
C PHE A 985 7.43 30.02 -28.13
N ALA A 986 8.09 29.19 -28.92
CA ALA A 986 7.51 28.16 -29.76
C ALA A 986 8.00 26.83 -29.23
N THR A 987 7.18 25.78 -29.27
CA THR A 987 7.60 24.49 -28.71
C THR A 987 7.30 23.31 -29.60
N PRO A 988 7.99 23.19 -30.76
CA PRO A 988 7.86 22.07 -31.69
C PRO A 988 7.92 20.71 -30.97
N SER A 989 8.82 20.54 -30.01
CA SER A 989 8.91 19.36 -29.13
C SER A 989 7.66 19.10 -28.28
N ARG A 990 7.00 20.15 -27.75
CA ARG A 990 5.79 20.04 -26.92
C ARG A 990 4.52 19.90 -27.76
N ASP A 991 4.45 20.56 -28.90
CA ASP A 991 3.36 20.42 -29.87
C ASP A 991 3.36 19.01 -30.49
N MET A 992 4.52 18.40 -30.73
CA MET A 992 4.65 16.98 -31.05
C MET A 992 4.08 16.08 -29.93
N ARG A 993 4.44 16.35 -28.66
CA ARG A 993 3.90 15.61 -27.51
C ARG A 993 2.39 15.78 -27.36
N LEU A 994 1.85 16.97 -27.64
CA LEU A 994 0.40 17.22 -27.65
C LEU A 994 -0.30 16.40 -28.74
N LEU A 995 0.27 16.33 -29.95
CA LEU A 995 -0.27 15.50 -31.03
C LEU A 995 -0.30 14.01 -30.65
N ILE A 996 0.75 13.52 -29.99
CA ILE A 996 0.82 12.14 -29.46
C ILE A 996 -0.21 11.92 -28.34
N ALA A 997 -0.43 12.92 -27.47
CA ALA A 997 -1.48 12.88 -26.45
C ALA A 997 -2.88 12.77 -27.06
N LEU A 998 -3.17 13.57 -28.09
CA LEU A 998 -4.44 13.54 -28.83
C LEU A 998 -4.69 12.15 -29.46
N ASP A 999 -3.67 11.55 -30.08
CA ASP A 999 -3.78 10.22 -30.66
C ASP A 999 -3.94 9.14 -29.58
N THR A 1000 -3.25 9.26 -28.44
CA THR A 1000 -3.34 8.33 -27.31
C THR A 1000 -4.76 8.30 -26.73
N VAL A 1001 -5.33 9.47 -26.42
CA VAL A 1001 -6.71 9.60 -25.93
C VAL A 1001 -7.72 9.07 -26.96
N ARG A 1002 -7.50 9.37 -28.25
CA ARG A 1002 -8.39 8.92 -29.34
C ARG A 1002 -8.36 7.41 -29.56
N SER A 1003 -7.22 6.75 -29.38
CA SER A 1003 -7.01 5.32 -29.63
C SER A 1003 -7.17 4.43 -28.40
N PHE A 1004 -7.42 4.99 -27.22
CA PHE A 1004 -7.59 4.22 -25.98
C PHE A 1004 -8.62 3.07 -26.08
N PRO A 1005 -9.81 3.22 -26.71
CA PRO A 1005 -10.74 2.09 -26.87
C PRO A 1005 -10.15 0.94 -27.72
N ASP A 1006 -9.23 1.23 -28.63
CA ASP A 1006 -8.55 0.22 -29.43
C ASP A 1006 -7.43 -0.47 -28.62
N ALA A 1007 -6.84 0.21 -27.61
CA ALA A 1007 -5.93 -0.42 -26.63
C ALA A 1007 -6.67 -1.41 -25.71
N VAL A 1008 -7.87 -1.06 -25.22
CA VAL A 1008 -8.76 -1.98 -24.49
C VAL A 1008 -9.13 -3.19 -25.34
N THR A 1009 -9.31 -3.01 -26.66
CA THR A 1009 -9.54 -4.12 -27.60
C THR A 1009 -8.33 -5.04 -27.73
N ARG A 1010 -7.11 -4.49 -27.67
CA ARG A 1010 -5.85 -5.24 -27.84
C ARG A 1010 -5.47 -6.04 -26.59
N ARG A 1011 -5.70 -5.48 -25.39
CA ARG A 1011 -5.29 -6.04 -24.09
C ARG A 1011 -6.46 -6.07 -23.08
N PRO A 1012 -7.56 -6.78 -23.38
CA PRO A 1012 -8.76 -6.76 -22.54
C PRO A 1012 -8.52 -7.30 -21.12
N GLU A 1013 -7.49 -8.13 -20.92
CA GLU A 1013 -7.11 -8.66 -19.62
C GLU A 1013 -6.56 -7.59 -18.66
N LEU A 1014 -5.99 -6.50 -19.17
CA LEU A 1014 -5.59 -5.34 -18.34
C LEU A 1014 -6.78 -4.55 -17.79
N TYR A 1015 -7.98 -4.81 -18.32
CA TYR A 1015 -9.24 -4.18 -17.93
C TYR A 1015 -10.25 -5.19 -17.35
N GLY A 1016 -9.82 -6.44 -17.12
CA GLY A 1016 -10.64 -7.48 -16.51
C GLY A 1016 -11.82 -7.92 -17.36
N LEU A 1017 -11.76 -7.67 -18.67
CA LEU A 1017 -12.84 -7.97 -19.62
C LEU A 1017 -12.66 -9.36 -20.23
N ASP A 1018 -13.74 -10.15 -20.23
CA ASP A 1018 -13.81 -11.32 -21.10
C ASP A 1018 -13.96 -10.91 -22.56
N VAL A 1019 -13.45 -11.75 -23.46
CA VAL A 1019 -13.44 -11.50 -24.92
C VAL A 1019 -14.86 -11.25 -25.49
N ALA A 1020 -15.90 -11.75 -24.82
CA ALA A 1020 -17.29 -11.54 -25.19
C ALA A 1020 -17.78 -10.10 -24.95
N ASP A 1021 -17.28 -9.42 -23.91
CA ASP A 1021 -17.78 -8.12 -23.45
C ASP A 1021 -17.07 -6.93 -24.11
N VAL A 1022 -15.85 -7.16 -24.63
CA VAL A 1022 -15.01 -6.15 -25.30
C VAL A 1022 -15.78 -5.29 -26.31
N PRO A 1023 -16.61 -5.82 -27.24
CA PRO A 1023 -17.27 -4.97 -28.23
C PRO A 1023 -18.24 -3.96 -27.60
N SER A 1024 -19.04 -4.38 -26.61
CA SER A 1024 -19.97 -3.51 -25.88
C SER A 1024 -19.24 -2.46 -25.05
N THR A 1025 -18.17 -2.85 -24.34
CA THR A 1025 -17.38 -1.93 -23.53
C THR A 1025 -16.69 -0.89 -24.40
N VAL A 1026 -16.14 -1.28 -25.55
CA VAL A 1026 -15.46 -0.36 -26.49
C VAL A 1026 -16.42 0.69 -27.08
N ASP A 1027 -17.66 0.32 -27.40
CA ASP A 1027 -18.66 1.29 -27.87
C ASP A 1027 -19.16 2.21 -26.73
N ALA A 1028 -19.22 1.72 -25.49
CA ALA A 1028 -19.47 2.55 -24.32
C ALA A 1028 -18.32 3.55 -24.08
N LEU A 1029 -17.06 3.11 -24.16
CA LEU A 1029 -15.87 3.97 -24.02
C LEU A 1029 -15.80 5.06 -25.10
N ARG A 1030 -16.15 4.75 -26.35
CA ARG A 1030 -16.23 5.74 -27.43
C ARG A 1030 -17.30 6.80 -27.15
N THR A 1031 -18.41 6.41 -26.53
CA THR A 1031 -19.49 7.31 -26.11
C THR A 1031 -19.05 8.19 -24.94
N ALA A 1032 -18.41 7.58 -23.92
CA ALA A 1032 -17.85 8.28 -22.77
C ALA A 1032 -16.78 9.30 -23.20
N LEU A 1033 -15.81 8.88 -24.02
CA LEU A 1033 -14.74 9.75 -24.55
C LEU A 1033 -15.32 11.00 -25.22
N ALA A 1034 -16.36 10.85 -26.04
CA ALA A 1034 -17.01 11.96 -26.72
C ALA A 1034 -17.71 12.94 -25.75
N ALA A 1035 -18.24 12.46 -24.62
CA ALA A 1035 -18.80 13.30 -23.57
C ALA A 1035 -17.71 14.00 -22.75
N GLU A 1036 -16.72 13.24 -22.28
CA GLU A 1036 -15.60 13.70 -21.44
C GLU A 1036 -14.79 14.84 -22.09
N VAL A 1037 -14.50 14.74 -23.40
CA VAL A 1037 -13.74 15.76 -24.13
C VAL A 1037 -14.59 16.97 -24.55
N ALA A 1038 -15.91 16.82 -24.61
CA ALA A 1038 -16.84 17.94 -24.84
C ALA A 1038 -17.15 18.72 -23.56
N ALA A 1039 -17.08 18.07 -22.39
CA ALA A 1039 -17.33 18.67 -21.09
C ALA A 1039 -16.16 19.52 -20.57
N ARG A 1040 -14.92 19.07 -20.75
CA ARG A 1040 -13.69 19.78 -20.33
C ARG A 1040 -13.39 20.99 -21.21
N GLN A 1041 -13.05 22.11 -20.58
CA GLN A 1041 -12.87 23.41 -21.24
C GLN A 1041 -11.66 24.17 -20.69
N PHE A 1042 -10.90 24.77 -21.60
CA PHE A 1042 -9.82 25.70 -21.25
C PHE A 1042 -9.96 26.99 -22.08
N ALA A 1043 -9.28 28.05 -21.66
CA ALA A 1043 -9.35 29.35 -22.32
C ALA A 1043 -7.97 29.95 -22.58
N TYR A 1044 -7.87 30.76 -23.64
CA TYR A 1044 -6.69 31.53 -23.96
C TYR A 1044 -7.07 32.98 -24.35
N THR A 1045 -6.10 33.89 -24.29
CA THR A 1045 -6.29 35.30 -24.64
C THR A 1045 -5.97 35.54 -26.12
N ARG A 1046 -6.91 36.09 -26.88
CA ARG A 1046 -6.76 36.44 -28.29
C ARG A 1046 -5.90 37.69 -28.51
N SER A 1047 -5.53 37.94 -29.76
CA SER A 1047 -4.73 39.10 -30.21
C SER A 1047 -5.37 40.46 -29.88
N ASP A 1048 -6.68 40.52 -29.65
CA ASP A 1048 -7.42 41.73 -29.21
C ASP A 1048 -7.60 41.83 -27.68
N ALA A 1049 -6.90 40.98 -26.92
CA ALA A 1049 -7.02 40.78 -25.48
C ALA A 1049 -8.37 40.23 -24.98
N SER A 1050 -9.29 39.80 -25.86
CA SER A 1050 -10.49 39.08 -25.45
C SER A 1050 -10.20 37.60 -25.16
N THR A 1051 -10.94 37.00 -24.22
CA THR A 1051 -10.82 35.57 -23.90
C THR A 1051 -11.58 34.72 -24.90
N TRP A 1052 -10.97 33.63 -25.37
CA TRP A 1052 -11.62 32.59 -26.17
C TRP A 1052 -11.55 31.24 -25.45
N THR A 1053 -12.64 30.48 -25.50
CA THR A 1053 -12.78 29.18 -24.81
C THR A 1053 -12.80 28.06 -25.84
N LEU A 1054 -12.09 26.97 -25.56
CA LEU A 1054 -12.05 25.75 -26.37
C LEU A 1054 -12.38 24.53 -25.50
N THR A 1055 -12.99 23.53 -26.10
CA THR A 1055 -13.14 22.19 -25.51
C THR A 1055 -11.94 21.29 -25.88
N LEU A 1056 -11.78 20.15 -25.21
CA LEU A 1056 -10.84 19.13 -25.69
C LEU A 1056 -11.34 18.44 -26.99
N ALA A 1057 -12.65 18.44 -27.24
CA ALA A 1057 -13.24 18.01 -28.50
C ALA A 1057 -12.78 18.90 -29.67
N ASP A 1058 -12.73 20.23 -29.47
CA ASP A 1058 -12.13 21.17 -30.43
C ASP A 1058 -10.67 20.80 -30.69
N LEU A 1059 -9.90 20.55 -29.64
CA LEU A 1059 -8.47 20.20 -29.71
C LEU A 1059 -8.23 18.92 -30.54
N LEU A 1060 -9.03 17.88 -30.30
CA LEU A 1060 -9.03 16.63 -31.08
C LEU A 1060 -9.40 16.87 -32.55
N SER A 1061 -10.44 17.67 -32.82
CA SER A 1061 -10.86 18.00 -34.19
C SER A 1061 -9.79 18.78 -34.97
N ARG A 1062 -8.95 19.55 -34.25
CA ARG A 1062 -7.89 20.43 -34.78
C ARG A 1062 -6.53 19.76 -34.89
N ALA A 1063 -6.38 18.47 -34.55
CA ALA A 1063 -5.08 17.78 -34.54
C ALA A 1063 -4.23 18.03 -35.81
N ALA A 1064 -4.83 17.87 -37.00
CA ALA A 1064 -4.14 18.13 -38.28
C ALA A 1064 -3.73 19.60 -38.52
N GLY A 1065 -4.28 20.55 -37.77
CA GLY A 1065 -3.85 21.95 -37.77
C GLY A 1065 -2.66 22.20 -36.84
N PHE A 1066 -2.57 21.48 -35.71
CA PHE A 1066 -1.43 21.58 -34.79
C PHE A 1066 -0.11 21.14 -35.39
N GLU A 1067 -0.14 20.28 -36.42
CA GLU A 1067 1.03 19.89 -37.23
C GLU A 1067 1.81 21.07 -37.83
N VAL A 1068 1.21 22.26 -37.89
CA VAL A 1068 1.84 23.51 -38.36
C VAL A 1068 1.44 24.74 -37.53
N ALA A 1069 1.08 24.58 -36.26
CA ALA A 1069 0.60 25.68 -35.39
C ALA A 1069 1.65 26.21 -34.38
N TYR A 1070 2.89 25.73 -34.41
CA TYR A 1070 3.86 26.00 -33.34
C TYR A 1070 4.70 27.29 -33.54
N ASN A 1071 4.63 27.98 -34.69
CA ASN A 1071 5.50 29.13 -34.99
C ASN A 1071 5.29 30.32 -34.02
N PRO A 1072 6.35 30.93 -33.44
CA PRO A 1072 6.17 32.01 -32.47
C PRO A 1072 5.89 33.36 -33.15
N ASN A 1073 6.17 33.49 -34.46
CA ASN A 1073 5.89 34.67 -35.26
C ASN A 1073 4.44 34.75 -35.75
N ASP A 1074 3.66 33.67 -35.65
CA ASP A 1074 2.21 33.70 -35.88
C ASP A 1074 1.45 34.24 -34.66
N CYS A 1075 0.26 34.80 -34.90
CA CYS A 1075 -0.70 35.19 -33.86
C CYS A 1075 -1.17 33.99 -33.02
N VAL A 1076 -1.58 34.26 -31.78
CA VAL A 1076 -2.10 33.27 -30.83
C VAL A 1076 -3.22 32.37 -31.40
N GLU A 1077 -4.10 32.90 -32.25
CA GLU A 1077 -5.22 32.14 -32.83
C GLU A 1077 -4.75 31.10 -33.87
N VAL A 1078 -3.80 31.48 -34.73
CA VAL A 1078 -3.14 30.50 -35.63
C VAL A 1078 -2.38 29.46 -34.81
N ARG A 1079 -1.80 29.88 -33.69
CA ARG A 1079 -1.11 28.98 -32.75
C ARG A 1079 -2.04 28.05 -31.96
N TRP A 1080 -3.35 28.27 -31.98
CA TRP A 1080 -4.38 27.33 -31.51
C TRP A 1080 -5.15 26.64 -32.64
N ALA A 1081 -4.54 26.62 -33.83
CA ALA A 1081 -5.08 26.00 -35.05
C ALA A 1081 -6.48 26.50 -35.42
N ALA A 1082 -6.80 27.76 -35.11
CA ALA A 1082 -8.10 28.35 -35.39
C ALA A 1082 -8.45 28.27 -36.90
N PRO A 1083 -9.64 27.77 -37.28
CA PRO A 1083 -10.03 27.59 -38.68
C PRO A 1083 -10.01 28.90 -39.48
N GLU A 1084 -9.70 28.82 -40.78
CA GLU A 1084 -9.72 29.99 -41.66
C GLU A 1084 -11.12 30.55 -41.83
N GLY A 1085 -11.25 31.88 -41.70
CA GLY A 1085 -12.53 32.57 -41.75
C GLY A 1085 -13.42 32.45 -40.51
N SER A 1086 -12.94 31.83 -39.42
CA SER A 1086 -13.68 31.75 -38.15
C SER A 1086 -13.69 33.07 -37.38
N ASP A 1087 -14.73 33.28 -36.55
CA ASP A 1087 -14.81 34.40 -35.60
C ASP A 1087 -13.65 34.40 -34.61
N GLU A 1088 -13.18 33.20 -34.20
CA GLU A 1088 -11.97 32.99 -33.40
C GLU A 1088 -10.78 33.72 -34.02
N ARG A 1089 -10.49 33.42 -35.29
CA ARG A 1089 -9.33 33.90 -36.05
C ARG A 1089 -9.47 35.32 -36.61
N SER A 1090 -10.64 35.95 -36.47
CA SER A 1090 -10.91 37.32 -36.96
C SER A 1090 -10.01 38.40 -36.36
N THR A 1091 -9.47 38.16 -35.16
CA THR A 1091 -8.58 39.06 -34.41
C THR A 1091 -7.10 38.92 -34.78
N CYS A 1092 -6.73 37.87 -35.53
CA CYS A 1092 -5.35 37.60 -35.91
C CYS A 1092 -4.83 38.59 -36.97
N LEU A 1093 -3.95 39.52 -36.56
CA LEU A 1093 -3.29 40.48 -37.45
C LEU A 1093 -1.81 40.15 -37.74
N ARG A 1094 -1.23 39.19 -37.03
CA ARG A 1094 0.19 38.83 -37.08
C ARG A 1094 0.37 37.44 -37.69
N ARG A 1095 1.25 37.31 -38.68
CA ARG A 1095 1.57 36.04 -39.36
C ARG A 1095 3.08 35.83 -39.47
N ALA A 1096 3.52 34.58 -39.45
CA ALA A 1096 4.90 34.21 -39.70
C ALA A 1096 5.34 34.57 -41.14
N PRO A 1097 6.63 34.86 -41.37
CA PRO A 1097 7.15 35.17 -42.70
C PRO A 1097 6.88 34.04 -43.72
N PRO A 1098 6.62 34.34 -45.01
CA PRO A 1098 6.34 33.32 -46.03
C PRO A 1098 7.40 32.23 -46.16
N ALA A 1099 8.68 32.56 -45.92
CA ALA A 1099 9.78 31.58 -45.92
C ALA A 1099 9.66 30.56 -44.78
N GLN A 1100 9.25 31.00 -43.58
CA GLN A 1100 9.03 30.09 -42.44
C GLN A 1100 7.80 29.22 -42.66
N LEU A 1101 6.72 29.77 -43.23
CA LEU A 1101 5.53 29.00 -43.59
C LEU A 1101 5.84 27.90 -44.62
N ALA A 1102 6.76 28.15 -45.56
CA ALA A 1102 7.23 27.14 -46.50
C ALA A 1102 8.01 26.00 -45.79
N LEU A 1103 8.95 26.34 -44.90
CA LEU A 1103 9.67 25.35 -44.08
C LEU A 1103 8.73 24.52 -43.19
N MET A 1104 7.71 25.14 -42.59
CA MET A 1104 6.72 24.41 -41.79
C MET A 1104 5.88 23.46 -42.64
N ALA A 1105 5.57 23.80 -43.89
CA ALA A 1105 4.88 22.91 -44.81
C ALA A 1105 5.73 21.68 -45.20
N GLU A 1106 7.05 21.85 -45.29
CA GLU A 1106 8.02 20.75 -45.47
C GLU A 1106 8.10 19.87 -44.21
N TYR A 1107 8.23 20.50 -43.03
CA TYR A 1107 8.40 19.79 -41.75
C TYR A 1107 7.12 19.13 -41.24
N ARG A 1108 5.96 19.50 -41.81
CA ARG A 1108 4.65 18.94 -41.46
C ARG A 1108 4.62 17.42 -41.44
N ALA A 1109 5.35 16.75 -42.35
CA ALA A 1109 5.42 15.29 -42.38
C ALA A 1109 5.92 14.69 -41.05
N TRP A 1110 6.92 15.32 -40.42
CA TRP A 1110 7.46 14.88 -39.12
C TRP A 1110 6.39 14.93 -38.03
N PHE A 1111 5.58 16.00 -38.01
CA PHE A 1111 4.46 16.14 -37.08
C PHE A 1111 3.33 15.18 -37.42
N HIS A 1112 3.02 14.97 -38.70
CA HIS A 1112 1.99 14.04 -39.14
C HIS A 1112 2.30 12.59 -38.71
N ASP A 1113 3.50 12.13 -39.00
CA ASP A 1113 3.98 10.76 -38.71
C ASP A 1113 4.41 10.57 -37.25
N ARG A 1114 4.27 11.60 -36.41
CA ARG A 1114 4.75 11.69 -35.00
C ARG A 1114 6.25 11.37 -34.83
N ARG A 1115 7.04 11.55 -35.90
CA ARG A 1115 8.45 11.16 -35.99
C ARG A 1115 9.33 12.37 -36.26
N ARG A 1116 10.20 12.72 -35.31
CA ARG A 1116 11.22 13.76 -35.54
C ARG A 1116 12.25 13.30 -36.60
N PRO A 1117 12.85 14.23 -37.35
CA PRO A 1117 13.96 13.89 -38.24
C PRO A 1117 15.17 13.42 -37.44
N PRO A 1118 15.99 12.53 -37.99
CA PRO A 1118 17.30 12.22 -37.42
C PRO A 1118 18.21 13.46 -37.47
N ARG A 1119 19.22 13.47 -36.59
CA ARG A 1119 20.29 14.46 -36.62
C ARG A 1119 21.30 14.18 -37.74
#